data_AF-A0A847WFR2-F1
#
_entry.id   AF-A0A847WFR2-F1
#
_cell.length_a   1.000
_cell.length_b   1.000
_cell.length_c   1.000
_cell.angle_alpha   90.00
_cell.angle_beta   90.00
_cell.angle_gamma   90.00
#
_symmetry.space_group_name_H-M   'P 1'
#
loop_
_entity.id
_entity.type
_entity.pdbx_description
1 polymer ?
#
loop_
_entity_poly.entity_id
_entity_poly.type
_entity_poly.pdbx_seq_one_letter_code
_entity_poly.pdbx_strand_id
1 'polypeptide(L)'
;MDNYNKDPLAGFYPDWVDEVDQPRKVILDLGKMITNNVRVKLGFQKLNKYDPEYWGLATLLTDEQAEIALKMKLRKPRTMEEIKKLTGLDEAYLEEQLQEMSIMGILEYNWENPTRTKQWIVPMFVPGSAEFTNMNKDILKEYPEMARFFERMSRLPLEKVSPMVPPGGAGVGLHVIPVEKAIESENQAISIEKISHWLDKYDGQYAASPCSCRLSRQVYDEGCADDPEGWCIAVGDMANYVVETNKGGRYITRDKVYEILQQAEDNGFVHQITNIDGEDKIFAICNCNVNVCYALRTSQLFNTPNLSRSAYVARVEKKDCVACGKCVEVCPAGAVKLGQKFCKKDGQEIEYPRVPLPSEVKWGPHMWNENYRDDNRINCYDTGTSPCKTACPAHIAVQGYLKLAAQGKFKEALALIKQDNPLPAICGRICNRRCEDECTRGTIDSPIAIDEVKKFIAEMDLNPETRYIPEKIVPSLRGCFPEKVAIIGSGPAGLSCAFFLAKMGYSPVIFEKNESPGGMLRYGIPSFKLEKDVIEAEIDIIKKMGVEIKTGIEVGKDVSLDELRKQGYKAFYIAIGCQGGRKSGIPGEDSEGVMSAVEFLRTALEDETYPVKGKTVVIGGGNVAIDVARVSARCGSDQVEMFCLESRDTMPAAEEEIAEALEDKVKINCGWGPKEILSQNGKVTGVVFKRCLSVFDDEGKFSPLYDDEDTITIPCDHVMLSIGQSIIWGDLLENTKVELGRGEIALADPLTYQTYEEDIFVGGDVYTGPKFAIDAIAQGREGAISMHRFVQENSSLTIGRNRRDFKEFDKENFLLGDYDRADRQVPANKKVEGELSFRDTSQTFTKEQVMIETSRCLDCGMSIVDPNKCIG
;
A
#
# COMPACT_ATOMS: atom_id res chain seq x y z
N MET A 1 -9.06 26.72 7.53
CA MET A 1 -9.12 25.51 8.38
C MET A 1 -10.51 25.27 8.98
N ASP A 2 -11.43 26.25 9.02
CA ASP A 2 -12.75 26.08 9.66
C ASP A 2 -13.80 25.24 8.90
N ASN A 3 -13.55 24.83 7.66
CA ASN A 3 -14.48 23.99 6.88
C ASN A 3 -14.17 22.48 6.94
N TYR A 4 -13.03 22.05 7.51
CA TYR A 4 -12.61 20.63 7.52
C TYR A 4 -13.14 19.82 8.72
N ASN A 5 -13.69 20.47 9.75
CA ASN A 5 -14.18 19.80 10.96
C ASN A 5 -15.72 19.73 11.05
N LYS A 6 -16.42 19.77 9.92
CA LYS A 6 -17.87 19.59 9.89
C LYS A 6 -18.19 18.13 9.63
N ASP A 7 -19.04 17.56 10.47
CA ASP A 7 -19.62 16.23 10.29
C ASP A 7 -20.29 16.14 8.91
N PRO A 8 -19.78 15.32 7.98
CA PRO A 8 -20.29 15.25 6.62
C PRO A 8 -21.70 14.66 6.54
N LEU A 9 -22.18 14.02 7.61
CA LEU A 9 -23.49 13.35 7.68
C LEU A 9 -24.41 14.04 8.69
N ALA A 10 -24.06 15.23 9.17
CA ALA A 10 -24.94 16.00 10.04
C ALA A 10 -26.26 16.29 9.33
N GLY A 11 -27.38 15.91 9.95
CA GLY A 11 -28.71 16.12 9.41
C GLY A 11 -29.16 15.12 8.34
N PHE A 12 -28.40 14.03 8.11
CA PHE A 12 -28.86 12.94 7.24
C PHE A 12 -30.12 12.26 7.80
N TYR A 13 -31.11 12.04 6.94
CA TYR A 13 -32.28 11.18 7.15
C TYR A 13 -32.74 10.58 5.80
N PRO A 14 -33.46 9.44 5.80
CA PRO A 14 -34.03 8.86 4.58
C PRO A 14 -35.13 9.71 3.96
N ASP A 15 -35.25 9.73 2.64
CA ASP A 15 -36.22 10.56 1.90
C ASP A 15 -37.68 10.36 2.35
N TRP A 16 -38.07 9.13 2.70
CA TRP A 16 -39.44 8.82 3.15
C TRP A 16 -39.85 9.56 4.42
N VAL A 17 -38.88 10.05 5.21
CA VAL A 17 -39.15 10.81 6.44
C VAL A 17 -39.88 12.12 6.14
N ASP A 18 -39.66 12.72 4.97
CA ASP A 18 -40.36 13.95 4.58
C ASP A 18 -41.87 13.71 4.40
N GLU A 19 -42.26 12.53 3.92
CA GLU A 19 -43.65 12.11 3.72
C GLU A 19 -44.39 11.81 5.04
N VAL A 20 -43.67 11.71 6.16
CA VAL A 20 -44.27 11.48 7.48
C VAL A 20 -44.82 12.79 8.06
N ASP A 21 -46.13 12.96 8.02
CA ASP A 21 -46.79 14.13 8.62
C ASP A 21 -46.58 14.20 10.15
N GLN A 22 -46.81 13.09 10.86
CA GLN A 22 -46.62 13.00 12.31
C GLN A 22 -45.83 11.75 12.69
N PRO A 23 -44.75 11.87 13.49
CA PRO A 23 -43.96 10.71 13.89
C PRO A 23 -44.77 9.77 14.79
N ARG A 24 -44.59 8.46 14.60
CA ARG A 24 -45.18 7.42 15.44
C ARG A 24 -44.69 7.57 16.88
N LYS A 25 -45.60 7.94 17.79
CA LYS A 25 -45.25 8.25 19.19
C LYS A 25 -44.56 7.08 19.89
N VAL A 26 -45.02 5.86 19.67
CA VAL A 26 -44.45 4.65 20.27
C VAL A 26 -42.98 4.46 19.86
N ILE A 27 -42.62 4.78 18.62
CA ILE A 27 -41.24 4.69 18.13
C ILE A 27 -40.37 5.77 18.77
N LEU A 28 -40.86 7.01 18.92
CA LEU A 28 -40.14 8.07 19.64
C LEU A 28 -39.87 7.69 21.10
N ASP A 29 -40.88 7.13 21.77
CA ASP A 29 -40.77 6.68 23.16
C ASP A 29 -39.74 5.54 23.27
N LEU A 30 -39.74 4.59 22.32
CA LEU A 30 -38.76 3.50 22.24
C LEU A 30 -37.34 4.03 21.96
N GLY A 31 -37.17 4.92 20.99
CA GLY A 31 -35.89 5.55 20.67
C GLY A 31 -35.31 6.30 21.88
N LYS A 32 -36.14 7.03 22.61
CA LYS A 32 -35.77 7.67 23.89
C LYS A 32 -35.42 6.65 24.97
N MET A 33 -36.08 5.50 24.99
CA MET A 33 -35.76 4.41 25.91
C MET A 33 -34.41 3.76 25.59
N ILE A 34 -34.07 3.56 24.32
CA ILE A 34 -32.86 2.84 23.90
C ILE A 34 -31.61 3.73 23.84
N THR A 35 -31.75 5.00 23.44
CA THR A 35 -30.59 5.86 23.14
C THR A 35 -29.63 6.08 24.30
N ASN A 36 -28.33 6.06 24.03
CA ASN A 36 -27.30 6.49 24.98
C ASN A 36 -26.93 7.96 24.83
N ASN A 37 -27.62 8.70 23.95
CA ASN A 37 -27.42 10.13 23.79
C ASN A 37 -27.92 10.87 25.04
N VAL A 38 -26.96 11.31 25.87
CA VAL A 38 -27.23 11.97 27.16
C VAL A 38 -28.13 13.21 27.00
N ARG A 39 -28.04 13.92 25.86
CA ARG A 39 -28.90 15.10 25.59
C ARG A 39 -30.37 14.70 25.48
N VAL A 40 -30.66 13.59 24.82
CA VAL A 40 -32.02 13.06 24.66
C VAL A 40 -32.52 12.45 25.97
N LYS A 41 -31.67 11.66 26.65
CA LYS A 41 -31.99 11.03 27.93
C LYS A 41 -32.35 12.02 29.02
N LEU A 42 -31.60 13.12 29.13
CA LEU A 42 -31.84 14.18 30.11
C LEU A 42 -32.89 15.20 29.65
N GLY A 43 -33.44 15.06 28.44
CA GLY A 43 -34.50 15.94 27.93
C GLY A 43 -34.03 17.30 27.42
N PHE A 44 -32.71 17.52 27.27
CA PHE A 44 -32.16 18.71 26.63
C PHE A 44 -32.43 18.76 25.12
N GLN A 45 -32.64 17.60 24.50
CA GLN A 45 -33.07 17.44 23.11
C GLN A 45 -34.35 16.60 23.08
N LYS A 46 -35.35 17.04 22.32
CA LYS A 46 -36.56 16.26 22.04
C LYS A 46 -36.37 15.53 20.72
N LEU A 47 -36.66 14.23 20.71
CA LEU A 47 -36.67 13.44 19.47
C LEU A 47 -37.81 13.89 18.56
N ASN A 48 -37.57 13.84 17.26
CA ASN A 48 -38.50 14.11 16.19
C ASN A 48 -38.25 13.14 15.01
N LYS A 49 -39.01 13.29 13.92
CA LYS A 49 -38.95 12.36 12.78
C LYS A 49 -37.60 12.31 12.04
N TYR A 50 -36.82 13.39 12.10
CA TYR A 50 -35.51 13.51 11.43
C TYR A 50 -34.36 12.92 12.26
N ASP A 51 -34.59 12.57 13.53
CA ASP A 51 -33.55 11.99 14.38
C ASP A 51 -33.34 10.50 14.05
N PRO A 52 -32.07 10.02 14.00
CA PRO A 52 -31.76 8.63 13.72
C PRO A 52 -32.34 7.63 14.71
N GLU A 53 -32.50 8.03 15.97
CA GLU A 53 -33.22 7.24 16.97
C GLU A 53 -34.68 6.93 16.56
N TYR A 54 -35.31 7.78 15.74
CA TYR A 54 -36.65 7.55 15.22
C TYR A 54 -36.60 6.77 13.91
N TRP A 55 -35.99 7.31 12.86
CA TRP A 55 -36.11 6.72 11.53
C TRP A 55 -35.45 5.35 11.46
N GLY A 56 -34.37 5.10 12.22
CA GLY A 56 -33.74 3.79 12.34
C GLY A 56 -34.69 2.70 12.85
N LEU A 57 -35.47 3.02 13.89
CA LEU A 57 -36.47 2.12 14.44
C LEU A 57 -37.75 2.07 13.60
N ALA A 58 -38.15 3.20 13.03
CA ALA A 58 -39.37 3.31 12.26
C ALA A 58 -39.29 2.59 10.90
N THR A 59 -38.09 2.42 10.33
CA THR A 59 -37.90 1.59 9.15
C THR A 59 -38.22 0.12 9.43
N LEU A 60 -37.82 -0.39 10.60
CA LEU A 60 -37.86 -1.84 10.89
C LEU A 60 -39.11 -2.27 11.67
N LEU A 61 -39.59 -1.46 12.61
CA LEU A 61 -40.56 -1.90 13.60
C LEU A 61 -41.99 -1.50 13.28
N THR A 62 -42.91 -2.44 13.51
CA THR A 62 -44.33 -2.12 13.69
C THR A 62 -44.57 -1.43 15.04
N ASP A 63 -45.73 -0.79 15.20
CA ASP A 63 -46.10 -0.17 16.47
C ASP A 63 -46.23 -1.21 17.60
N GLU A 64 -46.77 -2.39 17.30
CA GLU A 64 -46.92 -3.48 18.28
C GLU A 64 -45.57 -4.01 18.76
N GLN A 65 -44.63 -4.26 17.85
CA GLN A 65 -43.27 -4.67 18.21
C GLN A 65 -42.56 -3.61 19.08
N ALA A 66 -42.78 -2.33 18.77
CA ALA A 66 -42.24 -1.24 19.57
C ALA A 66 -42.85 -1.20 20.99
N GLU A 67 -44.16 -1.46 21.12
CA GLU A 67 -44.82 -1.60 22.43
C GLU A 67 -44.29 -2.79 23.23
N ILE A 68 -44.04 -3.93 22.59
CA ILE A 68 -43.43 -5.11 23.23
C ILE A 68 -42.06 -4.73 23.83
N ALA A 69 -41.19 -4.11 23.03
CA ALA A 69 -39.86 -3.68 23.50
C ALA A 69 -39.96 -2.67 24.67
N LEU A 70 -40.85 -1.69 24.59
CA LEU A 70 -41.10 -0.73 25.68
C LEU A 70 -41.50 -1.42 26.99
N LYS A 71 -42.39 -2.41 26.92
CA LYS A 71 -42.85 -3.19 28.09
C LYS A 71 -41.72 -4.02 28.70
N MET A 72 -40.82 -4.57 27.88
CA MET A 72 -39.65 -5.34 28.35
C MET A 72 -38.66 -4.47 29.14
N LYS A 73 -38.50 -3.19 28.74
CA LYS A 73 -37.55 -2.19 29.25
C LYS A 73 -36.10 -2.44 28.82
N LEU A 74 -35.34 -1.35 28.69
CA LEU A 74 -33.92 -1.37 28.33
C LEU A 74 -33.10 -2.22 29.32
N ARG A 75 -32.30 -3.16 28.79
CA ARG A 75 -31.36 -4.02 29.54
C ARG A 75 -32.00 -4.71 30.75
N LYS A 76 -33.27 -5.12 30.61
CA LYS A 76 -33.97 -5.99 31.56
C LYS A 76 -34.27 -7.31 30.87
N PRO A 77 -33.50 -8.39 31.16
CA PRO A 77 -33.80 -9.70 30.63
C PRO A 77 -35.19 -10.16 31.05
N ARG A 78 -35.93 -10.73 30.10
CA ARG A 78 -37.29 -11.25 30.32
C ARG A 78 -37.44 -12.63 29.71
N THR A 79 -37.98 -13.57 30.47
CA THR A 79 -38.38 -14.89 29.92
C THR A 79 -39.69 -14.77 29.13
N MET A 80 -40.00 -15.77 28.30
CA MET A 80 -41.25 -15.82 27.54
C MET A 80 -42.48 -15.60 28.45
N GLU A 81 -42.55 -16.28 29.60
CA GLU A 81 -43.65 -16.14 30.56
C GLU A 81 -43.81 -14.70 31.09
N GLU A 82 -42.70 -14.02 31.35
CA GLU A 82 -42.72 -12.64 31.81
C GLU A 82 -43.19 -11.69 30.70
N ILE A 83 -42.73 -11.87 29.47
CA ILE A 83 -43.12 -11.03 28.34
C ILE A 83 -44.60 -11.24 28.03
N LYS A 84 -45.10 -12.48 28.05
CA LYS A 84 -46.52 -12.81 27.93
C LYS A 84 -47.36 -12.11 28.99
N LYS A 85 -46.91 -12.12 30.25
CA LYS A 85 -47.59 -11.41 31.35
C LYS A 85 -47.59 -9.89 31.17
N LEU A 86 -46.52 -9.32 30.62
CA LEU A 86 -46.39 -7.88 30.38
C LEU A 86 -47.23 -7.40 29.19
N THR A 87 -47.33 -8.22 28.14
CA THR A 87 -47.96 -7.85 26.88
C THR A 87 -49.42 -8.26 26.80
N GLY A 88 -49.79 -9.39 27.40
CA GLY A 88 -51.11 -10.02 27.27
C GLY A 88 -51.32 -10.78 25.96
N LEU A 89 -50.27 -10.94 25.15
CA LEU A 89 -50.33 -11.59 23.83
C LEU A 89 -50.32 -13.11 23.95
N ASP A 90 -50.82 -13.79 22.90
CA ASP A 90 -50.70 -15.24 22.78
C ASP A 90 -49.22 -15.65 22.66
N GLU A 91 -48.88 -16.81 23.21
CA GLU A 91 -47.48 -17.26 23.30
C GLU A 91 -46.87 -17.60 21.94
N ALA A 92 -47.62 -18.25 21.04
CA ALA A 92 -47.09 -18.62 19.73
C ALA A 92 -46.86 -17.39 18.86
N TYR A 93 -47.80 -16.43 18.90
CA TYR A 93 -47.64 -15.16 18.22
C TYR A 93 -46.49 -14.32 18.81
N LEU A 94 -46.36 -14.30 20.14
CA LEU A 94 -45.26 -13.59 20.80
C LEU A 94 -43.91 -14.21 20.44
N GLU A 95 -43.80 -15.53 20.33
CA GLU A 95 -42.58 -16.21 19.89
C GLU A 95 -42.18 -15.79 18.46
N GLU A 96 -43.14 -15.72 17.54
CA GLU A 96 -42.92 -15.22 16.18
C GLU A 96 -42.40 -13.78 16.20
N GLN A 97 -43.06 -12.88 16.93
CA GLN A 97 -42.66 -11.47 17.03
C GLN A 97 -41.28 -11.30 17.66
N LEU A 98 -40.98 -12.03 18.74
CA LEU A 98 -39.67 -11.97 19.39
C LEU A 98 -38.57 -12.50 18.49
N GLN A 99 -38.83 -13.56 17.72
CA GLN A 99 -37.87 -14.09 16.75
C GLN A 99 -37.62 -13.10 15.61
N GLU A 100 -38.68 -12.50 15.06
CA GLU A 100 -38.59 -11.49 14.01
C GLU A 100 -37.77 -10.27 14.48
N MET A 101 -38.09 -9.74 15.66
CA MET A 101 -37.33 -8.64 16.29
C MET A 101 -35.88 -9.02 16.58
N SER A 102 -35.59 -10.28 16.90
CA SER A 102 -34.21 -10.78 17.06
C SER A 102 -33.47 -10.90 15.73
N ILE A 103 -34.12 -11.33 14.65
CA ILE A 103 -33.55 -11.33 13.30
C ILE A 103 -33.23 -9.90 12.85
N MET A 104 -34.15 -8.96 13.11
CA MET A 104 -33.96 -7.53 12.87
C MET A 104 -32.80 -6.91 13.68
N GLY A 105 -32.37 -7.57 14.76
CA GLY A 105 -31.34 -7.07 15.68
C GLY A 105 -31.88 -6.20 16.81
N ILE A 106 -33.19 -5.93 16.84
CA ILE A 106 -33.82 -5.10 17.88
C ILE A 106 -33.79 -5.78 19.25
N LEU A 107 -33.85 -7.11 19.28
CA LEU A 107 -33.71 -7.90 20.50
C LEU A 107 -32.48 -8.81 20.43
N GLU A 108 -31.78 -8.94 21.55
CA GLU A 108 -30.84 -10.01 21.79
C GLU A 108 -31.43 -11.03 22.77
N TYR A 109 -30.83 -12.21 22.86
CA TYR A 109 -31.22 -13.20 23.87
C TYR A 109 -30.03 -13.99 24.40
N ASN A 110 -30.18 -14.50 25.61
CA ASN A 110 -29.20 -15.36 26.26
C ASN A 110 -29.90 -16.36 27.21
N TRP A 111 -29.11 -17.17 27.90
CA TRP A 111 -29.53 -18.13 28.91
C TRP A 111 -28.88 -17.84 30.26
N GLU A 112 -28.40 -16.62 30.48
CA GLU A 112 -27.68 -16.20 31.68
C GLU A 112 -28.63 -15.91 32.86
N ASN A 113 -29.34 -16.93 33.30
CA ASN A 113 -30.14 -16.91 34.52
C ASN A 113 -30.00 -18.25 35.26
N PRO A 114 -30.35 -18.32 36.56
CA PRO A 114 -30.18 -19.52 37.37
C PRO A 114 -30.87 -20.78 36.81
N THR A 115 -31.96 -20.60 36.06
CA THR A 115 -32.72 -21.72 35.46
C THR A 115 -32.25 -22.09 34.06
N ARG A 116 -31.25 -21.39 33.50
CA ARG A 116 -30.79 -21.52 32.10
C ARG A 116 -31.97 -21.53 31.11
N THR A 117 -32.93 -20.64 31.32
CA THR A 117 -34.09 -20.46 30.42
C THR A 117 -33.80 -19.33 29.43
N LYS A 118 -34.23 -19.45 28.17
CA LYS A 118 -34.06 -18.37 27.18
C LYS A 118 -34.75 -17.10 27.68
N GLN A 119 -34.03 -15.98 27.63
CA GLN A 119 -34.55 -14.67 27.98
C GLN A 119 -34.13 -13.65 26.92
N TRP A 120 -35.02 -12.71 26.61
CA TRP A 120 -34.77 -11.64 25.64
C TRP A 120 -34.47 -10.34 26.35
N ILE A 121 -33.65 -9.51 25.70
CA ILE A 121 -33.19 -8.24 26.21
C ILE A 121 -33.35 -7.21 25.08
N VAL A 122 -33.85 -6.02 25.45
CA VAL A 122 -33.74 -4.83 24.60
C VAL A 122 -32.36 -4.22 24.84
N PRO A 123 -31.40 -4.33 23.90
CA PRO A 123 -30.07 -3.77 24.06
C PRO A 123 -30.11 -2.25 23.83
N MET A 124 -28.98 -1.60 24.06
CA MET A 124 -28.77 -0.20 23.63
C MET A 124 -28.54 -0.18 22.10
N PHE A 125 -28.37 0.99 21.48
CA PHE A 125 -28.09 1.01 20.03
C PHE A 125 -26.71 0.47 19.68
N VAL A 126 -25.66 0.86 20.44
CA VAL A 126 -24.27 0.43 20.22
C VAL A 126 -23.56 0.22 21.57
N PRO A 127 -22.91 -0.95 21.78
CA PRO A 127 -23.18 -2.18 21.05
C PRO A 127 -24.63 -2.62 21.28
N GLY A 128 -25.26 -3.20 20.25
CA GLY A 128 -26.65 -3.61 20.34
C GLY A 128 -27.42 -3.37 19.06
N SER A 129 -28.64 -2.85 19.15
CA SER A 129 -29.62 -2.97 18.07
C SER A 129 -29.16 -2.40 16.74
N ALA A 130 -28.54 -1.22 16.71
CA ALA A 130 -28.05 -0.64 15.46
C ALA A 130 -26.90 -1.49 14.85
N GLU A 131 -26.01 -2.01 15.69
CA GLU A 131 -24.93 -2.90 15.26
C GLU A 131 -25.45 -4.25 14.78
N PHE A 132 -26.36 -4.89 15.54
CA PHE A 132 -26.88 -6.22 15.27
C PHE A 132 -27.74 -6.26 14.01
N THR A 133 -28.49 -5.19 13.72
CA THR A 133 -29.15 -4.99 12.42
C THR A 133 -28.14 -5.04 11.27
N ASN A 134 -26.97 -4.43 11.44
CA ASN A 134 -25.92 -4.35 10.42
C ASN A 134 -25.09 -5.65 10.28
N MET A 135 -25.32 -6.65 11.13
CA MET A 135 -24.75 -7.98 10.97
C MET A 135 -25.54 -8.85 9.98
N ASN A 136 -26.77 -8.44 9.65
CA ASN A 136 -27.64 -9.14 8.71
C ASN A 136 -27.57 -8.45 7.34
N LYS A 137 -26.95 -9.16 6.37
CA LYS A 137 -26.79 -8.66 5.00
C LYS A 137 -28.10 -8.45 4.26
N ASP A 138 -29.09 -9.29 4.51
CA ASP A 138 -30.39 -9.21 3.83
C ASP A 138 -31.10 -7.92 4.24
N ILE A 139 -31.02 -7.56 5.52
CA ILE A 139 -31.54 -6.29 6.03
C ILE A 139 -30.79 -5.10 5.42
N LEU A 140 -29.46 -5.13 5.34
CA LEU A 140 -28.71 -4.03 4.72
C LEU A 140 -29.00 -3.87 3.23
N LYS A 141 -29.35 -4.96 2.55
CA LYS A 141 -29.75 -4.94 1.14
C LYS A 141 -31.15 -4.34 0.96
N GLU A 142 -32.08 -4.67 1.86
CA GLU A 142 -33.46 -4.19 1.80
C GLU A 142 -33.62 -2.75 2.32
N TYR A 143 -32.90 -2.43 3.40
CA TYR A 143 -32.95 -1.17 4.13
C TYR A 143 -31.55 -0.56 4.25
N PRO A 144 -30.96 -0.07 3.14
CA PRO A 144 -29.59 0.43 3.14
C PRO A 144 -29.38 1.55 4.14
N GLU A 145 -30.38 2.38 4.48
CA GLU A 145 -30.26 3.45 5.48
C GLU A 145 -29.85 2.95 6.89
N MET A 146 -30.03 1.65 7.18
CA MET A 146 -29.59 1.05 8.44
C MET A 146 -28.06 1.13 8.64
N ALA A 147 -27.29 1.23 7.56
CA ALA A 147 -25.87 1.47 7.66
C ALA A 147 -25.55 2.89 8.18
N ARG A 148 -26.26 3.93 7.71
CA ARG A 148 -26.16 5.27 8.32
C ARG A 148 -26.69 5.28 9.75
N PHE A 149 -27.74 4.52 10.05
CA PHE A 149 -28.25 4.43 11.41
C PHE A 149 -27.17 3.94 12.39
N PHE A 150 -26.49 2.84 12.07
CA PHE A 150 -25.38 2.33 12.88
C PHE A 150 -24.23 3.31 13.00
N GLU A 151 -23.85 3.96 11.89
CA GLU A 151 -22.79 4.96 11.87
C GLU A 151 -23.12 6.17 12.77
N ARG A 152 -24.37 6.66 12.75
CA ARG A 152 -24.86 7.74 13.62
C ARG A 152 -24.92 7.32 15.08
N MET A 153 -25.45 6.13 15.37
CA MET A 153 -25.58 5.62 16.75
C MET A 153 -24.23 5.29 17.40
N SER A 154 -23.21 5.00 16.61
CA SER A 154 -21.84 4.84 17.11
C SER A 154 -21.09 6.18 17.29
N ARG A 155 -21.68 7.32 16.88
CA ARG A 155 -21.07 8.67 16.96
C ARG A 155 -21.78 9.55 17.98
N LEU A 156 -23.07 9.83 17.77
CA LEU A 156 -23.84 10.86 18.47
C LEU A 156 -23.83 10.70 20.00
N PRO A 157 -23.94 9.49 20.57
CA PRO A 157 -23.86 9.30 22.02
C PRO A 157 -22.52 9.72 22.63
N LEU A 158 -21.43 9.63 21.87
CA LEU A 158 -20.07 9.84 22.37
C LEU A 158 -19.61 11.29 22.28
N GLU A 159 -20.25 12.14 21.48
CA GLU A 159 -19.85 13.54 21.25
C GLU A 159 -19.68 14.36 22.54
N LYS A 160 -20.49 14.08 23.58
CA LYS A 160 -20.45 14.78 24.87
C LYS A 160 -19.77 13.96 25.97
N VAL A 161 -19.62 12.66 25.78
CA VAL A 161 -19.09 11.73 26.78
C VAL A 161 -17.59 11.51 26.60
N SER A 162 -17.07 11.61 25.36
CA SER A 162 -15.66 11.41 25.03
C SER A 162 -14.64 12.14 25.94
N PRO A 163 -14.91 13.34 26.49
CA PRO A 163 -13.98 13.99 27.42
C PRO A 163 -14.02 13.43 28.84
N MET A 164 -15.06 12.67 29.19
CA MET A 164 -15.33 12.16 30.54
C MET A 164 -14.86 10.71 30.72
N VAL A 165 -14.32 10.09 29.67
CA VAL A 165 -13.88 8.69 29.69
C VAL A 165 -12.50 8.58 30.35
N PRO A 166 -12.40 7.92 31.52
CA PRO A 166 -11.13 7.73 32.20
C PRO A 166 -10.24 6.73 31.44
N PRO A 167 -8.94 6.64 31.77
CA PRO A 167 -8.10 5.54 31.32
C PRO A 167 -8.76 4.18 31.61
N GLY A 168 -8.71 3.24 30.65
CA GLY A 168 -9.40 1.96 30.74
C GLY A 168 -10.88 1.98 30.33
N GLY A 169 -11.37 3.08 29.75
CA GLY A 169 -12.65 3.15 29.04
C GLY A 169 -13.92 3.18 29.91
N ALA A 170 -13.86 2.71 31.17
CA ALA A 170 -15.00 2.62 32.09
C ALA A 170 -16.28 2.00 31.47
N GLY A 171 -16.13 1.03 30.56
CA GLY A 171 -17.23 0.37 29.87
C GLY A 171 -17.98 1.22 28.83
N VAL A 172 -17.44 2.38 28.43
CA VAL A 172 -18.02 3.28 27.41
C VAL A 172 -17.46 2.99 26.00
N GLY A 173 -16.27 2.38 25.92
CA GLY A 173 -15.58 2.03 24.66
C GLY A 173 -15.25 0.54 24.56
N LEU A 174 -14.67 0.12 23.43
CA LEU A 174 -14.08 -1.21 23.29
C LEU A 174 -12.66 -1.24 23.87
N HIS A 175 -12.16 -2.40 24.23
CA HIS A 175 -10.82 -2.56 24.78
C HIS A 175 -9.92 -3.28 23.77
N VAL A 176 -8.80 -2.66 23.39
CA VAL A 176 -7.82 -3.27 22.48
C VAL A 176 -6.97 -4.29 23.24
N ILE A 177 -6.74 -5.45 22.63
CA ILE A 177 -5.86 -6.49 23.16
C ILE A 177 -4.55 -6.50 22.36
N PRO A 178 -3.38 -6.30 23.00
CA PRO A 178 -2.09 -6.43 22.33
C PRO A 178 -1.80 -7.84 21.81
N VAL A 179 -1.06 -7.95 20.70
CA VAL A 179 -0.65 -9.23 20.10
C VAL A 179 0.43 -9.93 20.93
N GLU A 180 0.24 -11.22 21.24
CA GLU A 180 1.04 -11.99 22.23
C GLU A 180 2.47 -12.41 21.79
N LYS A 181 3.15 -11.73 20.86
CA LYS A 181 4.46 -12.20 20.31
C LYS A 181 5.73 -11.43 20.69
N ALA A 182 5.68 -10.51 21.64
CA ALA A 182 6.89 -9.90 22.20
C ALA A 182 6.68 -9.41 23.64
N ILE A 183 6.79 -10.35 24.59
CA ILE A 183 7.11 -10.03 25.98
C ILE A 183 8.19 -11.03 26.37
N GLU A 184 9.47 -10.63 26.23
CA GLU A 184 10.54 -11.35 26.89
C GLU A 184 10.21 -11.44 28.38
N SER A 185 10.31 -12.66 28.88
CA SER A 185 10.18 -13.14 30.26
C SER A 185 10.44 -12.10 31.35
N GLU A 186 9.39 -11.33 31.70
CA GLU A 186 8.96 -10.89 33.04
C GLU A 186 8.05 -9.64 32.91
N ASN A 187 6.80 -9.85 32.50
CA ASN A 187 5.68 -8.98 32.82
C ASN A 187 4.40 -9.81 32.74
N GLN A 188 3.79 -10.10 33.89
CA GLN A 188 2.50 -10.81 33.92
C GLN A 188 1.43 -9.84 33.42
N ALA A 189 1.08 -9.91 32.13
CA ALA A 189 -0.18 -9.33 31.67
C ALA A 189 -1.32 -9.93 32.52
N ILE A 190 -2.18 -9.06 33.06
CA ILE A 190 -3.37 -9.51 33.80
C ILE A 190 -4.24 -10.36 32.87
N SER A 191 -4.94 -11.36 33.39
CA SER A 191 -5.57 -12.38 32.55
C SER A 191 -6.54 -11.80 31.52
N ILE A 192 -7.30 -10.76 31.86
CA ILE A 192 -8.27 -10.10 30.96
C ILE A 192 -7.63 -9.44 29.72
N GLU A 193 -6.32 -9.14 29.75
CA GLU A 193 -5.56 -8.59 28.62
C GLU A 193 -5.04 -9.69 27.68
N LYS A 194 -5.43 -10.95 27.91
CA LYS A 194 -5.01 -12.10 27.12
C LYS A 194 -6.19 -12.70 26.40
N ILE A 195 -6.01 -12.99 25.11
CA ILE A 195 -7.02 -13.71 24.33
C ILE A 195 -7.28 -15.09 24.97
N SER A 196 -6.22 -15.75 25.44
CA SER A 196 -6.30 -17.08 26.07
C SER A 196 -7.29 -17.14 27.25
N HIS A 197 -7.35 -16.12 28.10
CA HIS A 197 -8.32 -16.02 29.20
C HIS A 197 -9.76 -16.11 28.71
N TRP A 198 -10.09 -15.34 27.68
CA TRP A 198 -11.44 -15.31 27.13
C TRP A 198 -11.82 -16.62 26.45
N LEU A 199 -10.88 -17.26 25.76
CA LEU A 199 -11.12 -18.58 25.18
C LEU A 199 -11.33 -19.64 26.28
N ASP A 200 -10.54 -19.62 27.34
CA ASP A 200 -10.74 -20.57 28.46
C ASP A 200 -12.11 -20.40 29.14
N LYS A 201 -12.56 -19.15 29.27
CA LYS A 201 -13.85 -18.83 29.88
C LYS A 201 -15.04 -19.32 29.05
N TYR A 202 -14.99 -19.18 27.74
CA TYR A 202 -16.10 -19.49 26.82
C TYR A 202 -15.86 -20.80 26.05
N ASP A 203 -15.11 -21.73 26.63
CA ASP A 203 -14.65 -22.91 25.93
C ASP A 203 -15.80 -23.71 25.29
N GLY A 204 -15.60 -24.06 24.01
CA GLY A 204 -16.58 -24.76 23.19
C GLY A 204 -17.76 -23.93 22.67
N GLN A 205 -17.83 -22.62 22.97
CA GLN A 205 -18.93 -21.74 22.53
C GLN A 205 -18.43 -20.56 21.70
N TYR A 206 -18.10 -20.83 20.44
CA TYR A 206 -17.58 -19.83 19.51
C TYR A 206 -18.33 -19.85 18.18
N ALA A 207 -18.56 -18.68 17.61
CA ALA A 207 -19.02 -18.55 16.23
C ALA A 207 -18.27 -17.44 15.50
N ALA A 208 -17.81 -17.70 14.27
CA ALA A 208 -17.35 -16.65 13.37
C ALA A 208 -18.57 -15.94 12.76
N SER A 209 -18.52 -14.63 12.73
CA SER A 209 -19.56 -13.72 12.27
C SER A 209 -18.96 -12.67 11.34
N PRO A 210 -19.72 -12.16 10.35
CA PRO A 210 -19.35 -10.99 9.58
C PRO A 210 -19.05 -9.77 10.47
N CYS A 211 -18.16 -8.91 10.00
CA CYS A 211 -17.89 -7.62 10.64
C CYS A 211 -18.96 -6.60 10.25
N SER A 212 -19.79 -6.20 11.21
CA SER A 212 -20.85 -5.20 11.05
C SER A 212 -20.34 -3.88 10.46
N CYS A 213 -19.15 -3.42 10.88
CA CYS A 213 -18.56 -2.17 10.38
C CYS A 213 -18.14 -2.25 8.90
N ARG A 214 -17.58 -3.39 8.47
CA ARG A 214 -17.21 -3.61 7.06
C ARG A 214 -18.46 -3.67 6.18
N LEU A 215 -19.47 -4.43 6.61
CA LEU A 215 -20.75 -4.53 5.90
C LEU A 215 -21.43 -3.16 5.78
N SER A 216 -21.51 -2.42 6.87
CA SER A 216 -22.14 -1.10 6.92
C SER A 216 -21.47 -0.12 5.94
N ARG A 217 -20.14 -0.05 5.93
CA ARG A 217 -19.37 0.87 5.06
C ARG A 217 -19.47 0.50 3.57
N GLN A 218 -19.64 -0.78 3.25
CA GLN A 218 -19.87 -1.25 1.88
C GLN A 218 -21.21 -0.77 1.30
N VAL A 219 -22.12 -0.20 2.09
CA VAL A 219 -23.40 0.32 1.58
C VAL A 219 -23.25 1.71 0.93
N TYR A 220 -22.16 2.46 1.16
CA TYR A 220 -22.03 3.85 0.67
C TYR A 220 -20.62 4.26 0.16
N ASP A 221 -19.96 3.44 -0.66
CA ASP A 221 -18.66 3.74 -1.30
C ASP A 221 -17.51 4.05 -0.32
N GLU A 222 -17.61 3.56 0.91
CA GLU A 222 -16.59 3.71 1.96
C GLU A 222 -15.98 2.37 2.39
N GLY A 223 -16.22 1.30 1.62
CA GLY A 223 -15.62 -0.02 1.84
C GLY A 223 -14.09 0.03 1.74
N CYS A 224 -13.42 -0.94 2.37
CA CYS A 224 -11.96 -1.04 2.40
C CYS A 224 -11.38 -2.19 1.56
N ALA A 225 -12.19 -2.82 0.70
CA ALA A 225 -11.85 -3.96 -0.16
C ALA A 225 -11.59 -5.30 0.56
N ASP A 226 -11.41 -5.31 1.88
CA ASP A 226 -11.41 -6.56 2.65
C ASP A 226 -12.76 -7.28 2.60
N ASP A 227 -12.73 -8.61 2.67
CA ASP A 227 -13.93 -9.43 2.87
C ASP A 227 -14.53 -9.15 4.26
N PRO A 228 -15.83 -8.84 4.40
CA PRO A 228 -16.47 -8.67 5.71
C PRO A 228 -16.61 -9.97 6.51
N GLU A 229 -16.57 -11.15 5.85
CA GLU A 229 -17.00 -12.41 6.46
C GLU A 229 -16.04 -12.96 7.53
N GLY A 230 -16.60 -13.33 8.68
CA GLY A 230 -15.96 -14.19 9.69
C GLY A 230 -14.92 -13.53 10.60
N TRP A 231 -14.68 -12.22 10.46
CA TRP A 231 -13.67 -11.50 11.25
C TRP A 231 -14.10 -11.17 12.68
N CYS A 232 -15.39 -11.27 13.02
CA CYS A 232 -15.85 -11.13 14.39
C CYS A 232 -16.07 -12.53 14.97
N ILE A 233 -15.59 -12.77 16.19
CA ILE A 233 -15.73 -14.05 16.88
C ILE A 233 -16.70 -13.82 18.04
N ALA A 234 -17.94 -14.26 17.87
CA ALA A 234 -18.92 -14.28 18.94
C ALA A 234 -18.59 -15.40 19.94
N VAL A 235 -18.77 -15.13 21.23
CA VAL A 235 -18.46 -16.08 22.31
C VAL A 235 -19.65 -16.27 23.25
N GLY A 236 -19.75 -17.44 23.87
CA GLY A 236 -20.84 -17.76 24.80
C GLY A 236 -22.22 -17.75 24.13
N ASP A 237 -23.23 -17.22 24.81
CA ASP A 237 -24.60 -17.17 24.29
C ASP A 237 -24.73 -16.30 23.01
N MET A 238 -23.81 -15.36 22.78
CA MET A 238 -23.76 -14.58 21.53
C MET A 238 -23.42 -15.46 20.32
N ALA A 239 -22.65 -16.53 20.51
CA ALA A 239 -22.36 -17.49 19.43
C ALA A 239 -23.64 -18.14 18.91
N ASN A 240 -24.56 -18.50 19.82
CA ASN A 240 -25.87 -19.03 19.44
C ASN A 240 -26.72 -17.96 18.74
N TYR A 241 -26.76 -16.75 19.32
CA TYR A 241 -27.53 -15.64 18.77
C TYR A 241 -27.18 -15.33 17.30
N VAL A 242 -25.88 -15.22 16.96
CA VAL A 242 -25.48 -14.87 15.59
C VAL A 242 -25.77 -15.98 14.57
N VAL A 243 -25.76 -17.24 15.00
CA VAL A 243 -26.08 -18.40 14.14
C VAL A 243 -27.60 -18.51 13.95
N GLU A 244 -28.38 -18.37 15.01
CA GLU A 244 -29.82 -18.61 15.02
C GLU A 244 -30.66 -17.45 14.46
N THR A 245 -30.08 -16.25 14.31
CA THR A 245 -30.81 -15.04 13.88
C THR A 245 -30.40 -14.51 12.50
N ASN A 246 -29.88 -15.39 11.64
CA ASN A 246 -29.46 -15.07 10.26
C ASN A 246 -28.44 -13.92 10.17
N LYS A 247 -27.48 -13.85 11.10
CA LYS A 247 -26.41 -12.84 11.11
C LYS A 247 -25.12 -13.35 10.45
N GLY A 248 -25.22 -14.36 9.59
CA GLY A 248 -24.05 -15.01 8.97
C GLY A 248 -23.14 -15.76 9.93
N GLY A 249 -23.59 -16.04 11.16
CA GLY A 249 -22.84 -16.77 12.16
C GLY A 249 -22.60 -18.23 11.78
N ARG A 250 -21.40 -18.74 12.01
CA ARG A 250 -21.05 -20.16 11.90
C ARG A 250 -20.30 -20.62 13.14
N TYR A 251 -20.72 -21.72 13.76
CA TYR A 251 -19.96 -22.31 14.88
C TYR A 251 -18.55 -22.70 14.44
N ILE A 252 -17.56 -22.46 15.29
CA ILE A 252 -16.15 -22.74 15.02
C ILE A 252 -15.47 -23.38 16.23
N THR A 253 -14.36 -24.07 15.98
CA THR A 253 -13.51 -24.64 17.03
C THR A 253 -12.54 -23.58 17.57
N ARG A 254 -11.94 -23.88 18.72
CA ARG A 254 -10.87 -23.05 19.30
C ARG A 254 -9.66 -22.90 18.38
N ASP A 255 -9.24 -23.98 17.72
CA ASP A 255 -8.14 -23.93 16.73
C ASP A 255 -8.47 -22.95 15.60
N LYS A 256 -9.73 -22.96 15.14
CA LYS A 256 -10.17 -22.03 14.10
C LYS A 256 -10.20 -20.58 14.58
N VAL A 257 -10.48 -20.34 15.86
CA VAL A 257 -10.33 -19.01 16.46
C VAL A 257 -8.88 -18.53 16.35
N TYR A 258 -7.90 -19.36 16.73
CA TYR A 258 -6.48 -18.99 16.62
C TYR A 258 -6.05 -18.73 15.17
N GLU A 259 -6.51 -19.53 14.21
CA GLU A 259 -6.25 -19.28 12.80
C GLU A 259 -6.77 -17.91 12.34
N ILE A 260 -8.00 -17.56 12.71
CA ILE A 260 -8.60 -16.25 12.36
C ILE A 260 -7.80 -15.10 12.98
N LEU A 261 -7.41 -15.24 14.25
CA LEU A 261 -6.63 -14.23 14.96
C LEU A 261 -5.24 -14.04 14.34
N GLN A 262 -4.53 -15.13 14.01
CA GLN A 262 -3.23 -15.04 13.36
C GLN A 262 -3.35 -14.39 11.98
N GLN A 263 -4.34 -14.79 11.18
CA GLN A 263 -4.56 -14.18 9.86
C GLN A 263 -4.93 -12.70 9.97
N ALA A 264 -5.68 -12.31 11.00
CA ALA A 264 -5.98 -10.90 11.28
C ALA A 264 -4.70 -10.11 11.64
N GLU A 265 -3.81 -10.68 12.45
CA GLU A 265 -2.51 -10.08 12.78
C GLU A 265 -1.62 -9.89 11.55
N ASP A 266 -1.56 -10.89 10.68
CA ASP A 266 -0.77 -10.83 9.45
C ASP A 266 -1.28 -9.72 8.51
N ASN A 267 -2.59 -9.45 8.53
CA ASN A 267 -3.22 -8.33 7.82
C ASN A 267 -3.11 -6.98 8.58
N GLY A 268 -2.53 -6.96 9.78
CA GLY A 268 -2.40 -5.76 10.62
C GLY A 268 -3.72 -5.27 11.23
N PHE A 269 -4.70 -6.16 11.41
CA PHE A 269 -5.96 -5.83 12.08
C PHE A 269 -5.78 -5.78 13.60
N VAL A 270 -6.68 -5.04 14.25
CA VAL A 270 -6.62 -4.80 15.69
C VAL A 270 -7.65 -5.66 16.42
N HIS A 271 -7.18 -6.49 17.34
CA HIS A 271 -8.03 -7.26 18.24
C HIS A 271 -8.70 -6.35 19.26
N GLN A 272 -10.03 -6.42 19.35
CA GLN A 272 -10.83 -5.67 20.32
C GLN A 272 -11.86 -6.56 21.01
N ILE A 273 -12.15 -6.26 22.27
CA ILE A 273 -13.22 -6.91 23.04
C ILE A 273 -14.22 -5.90 23.60
N THR A 274 -15.40 -6.41 23.93
CA THR A 274 -16.54 -5.65 24.45
C THR A 274 -16.73 -5.92 25.94
N ASN A 275 -16.36 -5.03 26.84
CA ASN A 275 -16.47 -5.23 28.30
C ASN A 275 -17.61 -4.44 28.97
N ILE A 276 -18.62 -4.04 28.19
CA ILE A 276 -19.70 -3.14 28.65
C ILE A 276 -20.64 -3.77 29.69
N ASP A 277 -20.65 -5.11 29.76
CA ASP A 277 -21.51 -5.90 30.65
C ASP A 277 -20.79 -6.33 31.94
N GLY A 278 -19.54 -5.92 32.11
CA GLY A 278 -18.72 -6.23 33.27
C GLY A 278 -17.26 -6.46 32.91
N GLU A 279 -16.36 -6.26 33.88
CA GLU A 279 -14.90 -6.36 33.69
C GLU A 279 -14.45 -7.76 33.26
N ASP A 280 -15.16 -8.80 33.69
CA ASP A 280 -14.91 -10.19 33.30
C ASP A 280 -16.09 -10.70 32.46
N LYS A 281 -16.54 -9.97 31.44
CA LYS A 281 -17.57 -10.46 30.50
C LYS A 281 -17.41 -9.81 29.13
N ILE A 282 -17.40 -10.64 28.09
CA ILE A 282 -17.43 -10.20 26.68
C ILE A 282 -18.47 -11.00 25.90
N PHE A 283 -18.94 -10.45 24.78
CA PHE A 283 -19.81 -11.18 23.85
C PHE A 283 -19.15 -11.42 22.49
N ALA A 284 -18.08 -10.67 22.17
CA ALA A 284 -17.30 -10.89 20.95
C ALA A 284 -15.83 -10.45 21.07
N ILE A 285 -14.99 -11.06 20.22
CA ILE A 285 -13.63 -10.63 19.89
C ILE A 285 -13.67 -10.13 18.43
N CYS A 286 -13.35 -8.86 18.19
CA CYS A 286 -13.40 -8.23 16.87
C CYS A 286 -12.00 -8.08 16.28
N ASN A 287 -11.82 -8.44 15.01
CA ASN A 287 -10.58 -8.24 14.24
C ASN A 287 -10.72 -7.03 13.31
N CYS A 288 -10.43 -5.84 13.84
CA CYS A 288 -10.84 -4.57 13.24
C CYS A 288 -9.82 -4.01 12.26
N ASN A 289 -10.26 -3.73 11.02
CA ASN A 289 -9.53 -2.85 10.11
C ASN A 289 -9.80 -1.38 10.45
N VAL A 290 -8.72 -0.64 10.65
CA VAL A 290 -8.71 0.78 11.01
C VAL A 290 -9.42 1.69 9.99
N ASN A 291 -9.48 1.30 8.72
CA ASN A 291 -10.11 2.12 7.68
C ASN A 291 -11.65 2.17 7.78
N VAL A 292 -12.26 1.22 8.51
CA VAL A 292 -13.73 1.03 8.51
C VAL A 292 -14.34 0.92 9.91
N CYS A 293 -13.57 0.47 10.90
CA CYS A 293 -14.09 0.18 12.24
C CYS A 293 -14.68 1.42 12.93
N TYR A 294 -15.96 1.34 13.33
CA TYR A 294 -16.60 2.43 14.07
C TYR A 294 -16.14 2.54 15.52
N ALA A 295 -15.65 1.45 16.13
CA ALA A 295 -15.07 1.48 17.47
C ALA A 295 -13.72 2.22 17.48
N LEU A 296 -12.77 1.84 16.60
CA LEU A 296 -11.48 2.53 16.50
C LEU A 296 -11.64 4.00 16.08
N ARG A 297 -12.64 4.29 15.22
CA ARG A 297 -13.02 5.67 14.89
C ARG A 297 -13.24 6.49 16.16
N THR A 298 -13.84 5.95 17.21
CA THR A 298 -14.15 6.76 18.40
C THR A 298 -12.89 7.39 19.00
N SER A 299 -11.80 6.65 19.14
CA SER A 299 -10.53 7.20 19.62
C SER A 299 -9.87 8.15 18.64
N GLN A 300 -10.02 7.89 17.34
CA GLN A 300 -9.31 8.62 16.30
C GLN A 300 -10.02 9.93 15.91
N LEU A 301 -11.34 9.88 15.72
CA LEU A 301 -12.18 11.02 15.39
C LEU A 301 -12.30 11.97 16.57
N PHE A 302 -12.48 11.48 17.80
CA PHE A 302 -12.55 12.36 18.97
C PHE A 302 -11.17 12.68 19.56
N ASN A 303 -10.07 12.18 18.97
CA ASN A 303 -8.70 12.29 19.47
C ASN A 303 -8.54 11.91 20.96
N THR A 304 -9.22 10.84 21.39
CA THR A 304 -9.18 10.35 22.77
C THR A 304 -8.83 8.86 22.82
N PRO A 305 -7.58 8.49 23.13
CA PRO A 305 -7.15 7.09 23.07
C PRO A 305 -7.92 6.22 24.09
N ASN A 306 -8.40 6.81 25.19
CA ASN A 306 -9.07 6.10 26.29
C ASN A 306 -10.37 5.38 25.88
N LEU A 307 -10.96 5.71 24.72
CA LEU A 307 -12.11 4.98 24.18
C LEU A 307 -11.76 3.62 23.56
N SER A 308 -10.48 3.34 23.29
CA SER A 308 -10.02 2.09 22.70
C SER A 308 -8.71 1.57 23.31
N ARG A 309 -8.18 2.21 24.36
CA ARG A 309 -6.84 1.94 24.87
C ARG A 309 -6.74 0.61 25.60
N SER A 310 -5.68 -0.15 25.33
CA SER A 310 -5.23 -1.22 26.22
C SER A 310 -4.57 -0.66 27.49
N ALA A 311 -4.19 -1.54 28.42
CA ALA A 311 -3.35 -1.18 29.57
C ALA A 311 -1.89 -0.83 29.18
N TYR A 312 -1.51 -1.02 27.91
CA TYR A 312 -0.16 -0.83 27.40
C TYR A 312 -0.07 0.41 26.52
N VAL A 313 1.12 1.00 26.51
CA VAL A 313 1.47 2.12 25.64
C VAL A 313 2.80 1.80 24.98
N ALA A 314 2.83 1.82 23.66
CA ALA A 314 4.05 1.62 22.89
C ALA A 314 5.12 2.64 23.29
N ARG A 315 6.35 2.16 23.44
CA ARG A 315 7.54 2.97 23.71
C ARG A 315 8.64 2.56 22.76
N VAL A 316 9.41 3.53 22.30
CA VAL A 316 10.57 3.31 21.44
C VAL A 316 11.83 3.72 22.19
N GLU A 317 12.77 2.78 22.33
CA GLU A 317 14.11 3.08 22.81
C GLU A 317 14.97 3.60 21.64
N LYS A 318 15.47 4.82 21.78
CA LYS A 318 16.19 5.56 20.73
C LYS A 318 17.36 4.77 20.13
N LYS A 319 18.09 4.04 20.97
CA LYS A 319 19.28 3.25 20.58
C LYS A 319 18.95 2.01 19.75
N ASP A 320 17.75 1.46 19.90
CA ASP A 320 17.37 0.17 19.30
C ASP A 320 16.58 0.35 18.00
N CYS A 321 15.89 1.49 17.86
CA CYS A 321 15.10 1.79 16.67
C CYS A 321 16.00 2.09 15.46
N VAL A 322 15.68 1.51 14.31
CA VAL A 322 16.40 1.72 13.04
C VAL A 322 15.55 2.39 11.97
N ALA A 323 14.45 3.04 12.35
CA ALA A 323 13.54 3.73 11.43
C ALA A 323 13.17 2.93 10.16
N CYS A 324 12.95 1.61 10.28
CA CYS A 324 12.46 0.81 9.16
C CYS A 324 11.08 1.30 8.66
N GLY A 325 10.30 1.95 9.54
CA GLY A 325 9.01 2.53 9.23
C GLY A 325 7.84 1.55 9.21
N LYS A 326 8.07 0.25 9.43
CA LYS A 326 7.00 -0.76 9.37
C LYS A 326 5.94 -0.58 10.45
N CYS A 327 6.33 -0.23 11.67
CA CYS A 327 5.38 0.13 12.74
C CYS A 327 4.53 1.37 12.40
N VAL A 328 5.08 2.32 11.62
CA VAL A 328 4.37 3.52 11.16
C VAL A 328 3.36 3.17 10.07
N GLU A 329 3.73 2.28 9.15
CA GLU A 329 2.86 1.86 8.05
C GLU A 329 1.61 1.10 8.53
N VAL A 330 1.72 0.36 9.64
CA VAL A 330 0.62 -0.45 10.22
C VAL A 330 -0.07 0.19 11.43
N CYS A 331 0.43 1.31 11.97
CA CYS A 331 -0.13 1.91 13.18
C CYS A 331 -1.62 2.25 13.00
N PRO A 332 -2.53 1.73 13.84
CA PRO A 332 -3.95 1.99 13.67
C PRO A 332 -4.32 3.43 14.03
N ALA A 333 -3.74 4.01 15.08
CA ALA A 333 -4.13 5.33 15.57
C ALA A 333 -3.30 6.50 15.00
N GLY A 334 -2.38 6.23 14.06
CA GLY A 334 -1.40 7.23 13.62
C GLY A 334 -0.54 7.78 14.77
N ALA A 335 -0.38 6.98 15.84
CA ALA A 335 0.37 7.33 17.04
C ALA A 335 1.87 7.25 16.81
N VAL A 336 2.33 6.41 15.88
CA VAL A 336 3.74 6.26 15.53
C VAL A 336 4.02 6.95 14.22
N LYS A 337 5.01 7.83 14.19
CA LYS A 337 5.52 8.47 12.96
C LYS A 337 7.04 8.42 12.93
N LEU A 338 7.62 8.47 11.74
CA LEU A 338 9.06 8.61 11.58
C LEU A 338 9.49 10.05 11.88
N GLY A 339 10.61 10.15 12.58
CA GLY A 339 11.32 11.39 12.86
C GLY A 339 12.84 11.21 12.73
N GLN A 340 13.56 12.27 13.07
CA GLN A 340 15.02 12.33 13.14
C GLN A 340 15.52 11.77 14.48
N LYS A 341 16.62 11.02 14.44
CA LYS A 341 17.30 10.52 15.64
C LYS A 341 18.34 11.51 16.19
N PHE A 342 19.03 12.23 15.31
CA PHE A 342 20.06 13.20 15.70
C PHE A 342 19.49 14.39 16.47
N CYS A 343 20.30 14.96 17.37
CA CYS A 343 20.04 16.29 17.93
C CYS A 343 20.29 17.37 16.86
N LYS A 344 19.80 18.58 17.10
CA LYS A 344 20.13 19.77 16.28
C LYS A 344 21.60 20.15 16.44
N LYS A 345 22.13 20.99 15.53
CA LYS A 345 23.54 21.46 15.58
C LYS A 345 23.92 22.15 16.91
N ASP A 346 22.96 22.78 17.58
CA ASP A 346 23.14 23.42 18.90
C ASP A 346 23.14 22.44 20.09
N GLY A 347 22.99 21.14 19.84
CA GLY A 347 22.94 20.08 20.84
C GLY A 347 21.54 19.83 21.42
N GLN A 348 20.51 20.59 21.02
CA GLN A 348 19.15 20.40 21.50
C GLN A 348 18.54 19.10 20.94
N GLU A 349 17.91 18.31 21.81
CA GLU A 349 17.08 17.18 21.36
C GLU A 349 15.84 17.66 20.61
N ILE A 350 15.38 16.84 19.66
CA ILE A 350 14.14 17.13 18.93
C ILE A 350 12.94 16.83 19.84
N GLU A 351 12.16 17.85 20.12
CA GLU A 351 10.85 17.69 20.75
C GLU A 351 9.79 17.45 19.68
N TYR A 352 8.99 16.40 19.87
CA TYR A 352 7.91 16.03 18.97
C TYR A 352 6.57 16.44 19.55
N PRO A 353 5.64 16.96 18.72
CA PRO A 353 4.34 17.38 19.20
C PRO A 353 3.56 16.18 19.73
N ARG A 354 2.79 16.41 20.79
CA ARG A 354 1.84 15.46 21.35
C ARG A 354 0.45 16.06 21.28
N VAL A 355 -0.54 15.23 20.96
CA VAL A 355 -1.92 15.67 21.04
C VAL A 355 -2.31 15.83 22.52
N PRO A 356 -2.92 16.96 22.93
CA PRO A 356 -3.36 17.13 24.31
C PRO A 356 -4.50 16.15 24.61
N LEU A 357 -4.64 15.78 25.88
CA LEU A 357 -5.75 14.93 26.35
C LEU A 357 -6.96 15.76 26.76
N PRO A 358 -8.18 15.17 26.76
CA PRO A 358 -9.39 15.85 27.25
C PRO A 358 -9.31 16.34 28.70
N SER A 359 -8.41 15.77 29.51
CA SER A 359 -8.15 16.22 30.89
C SER A 359 -7.30 17.48 30.98
N GLU A 360 -6.63 17.87 29.90
CA GLU A 360 -5.64 18.96 29.88
C GLU A 360 -6.21 20.26 29.29
N VAL A 361 -7.17 20.15 28.38
CA VAL A 361 -7.73 21.29 27.65
C VAL A 361 -9.26 21.17 27.52
N LYS A 362 -9.92 22.29 27.21
CA LYS A 362 -11.36 22.29 26.95
C LYS A 362 -11.67 21.50 25.68
N TRP A 363 -12.24 20.31 25.83
CA TRP A 363 -12.54 19.43 24.71
C TRP A 363 -13.82 19.82 23.95
N GLY A 364 -13.80 19.69 22.62
CA GLY A 364 -14.97 19.95 21.76
C GLY A 364 -14.68 19.71 20.28
N PRO A 365 -15.61 20.05 19.37
CA PRO A 365 -15.47 19.75 17.93
C PRO A 365 -14.20 20.27 17.25
N HIS A 366 -13.62 21.36 17.75
CA HIS A 366 -12.33 21.87 17.26
C HIS A 366 -11.15 20.93 17.55
N MET A 367 -11.29 19.99 18.48
CA MET A 367 -10.32 18.94 18.80
C MET A 367 -10.60 17.63 18.05
N TRP A 368 -11.68 17.54 17.27
CA TRP A 368 -12.02 16.31 16.54
C TRP A 368 -11.30 16.29 15.19
N ASN A 369 -11.12 15.08 14.65
CA ASN A 369 -10.54 14.84 13.34
C ASN A 369 -11.54 14.08 12.46
N GLU A 370 -12.29 14.79 11.62
CA GLU A 370 -13.20 14.16 10.65
C GLU A 370 -12.42 13.39 9.56
N ASN A 371 -11.17 13.78 9.28
CA ASN A 371 -10.29 13.13 8.31
C ASN A 371 -9.39 12.04 8.93
N TYR A 372 -9.77 11.51 10.10
CA TYR A 372 -8.92 10.60 10.87
C TYR A 372 -8.38 9.39 10.08
N ARG A 373 -9.13 8.87 9.10
CA ARG A 373 -8.70 7.72 8.29
C ARG A 373 -7.46 8.03 7.47
N ASP A 374 -7.36 9.23 6.91
CA ASP A 374 -6.22 9.67 6.10
C ASP A 374 -5.12 10.28 6.96
N ASP A 375 -5.48 11.09 7.96
CA ASP A 375 -4.50 11.74 8.85
C ASP A 375 -3.72 10.74 9.70
N ASN A 376 -4.33 9.60 10.05
CA ASN A 376 -3.64 8.49 10.72
C ASN A 376 -2.62 7.80 9.82
N ARG A 377 -2.62 8.09 8.50
CA ARG A 377 -1.64 7.59 7.53
C ARG A 377 -0.50 8.56 7.25
N ILE A 378 -0.42 9.70 7.94
CA ILE A 378 0.73 10.59 7.88
C ILE A 378 1.94 9.89 8.51
N ASN A 379 2.92 9.50 7.68
CA ASN A 379 4.00 8.63 8.13
C ASN A 379 5.17 9.35 8.80
N CYS A 380 5.31 10.66 8.60
CA CYS A 380 6.51 11.38 9.00
C CYS A 380 6.16 12.71 9.68
N TYR A 381 6.92 13.07 10.72
CA TYR A 381 6.92 14.43 11.26
C TYR A 381 7.65 15.40 10.32
N ASP A 382 7.39 16.69 10.48
CA ASP A 382 8.03 17.73 9.65
C ASP A 382 9.54 17.84 9.85
N THR A 383 10.07 17.28 10.94
CA THR A 383 11.51 17.16 11.18
C THR A 383 12.19 16.16 10.24
N GLY A 384 11.41 15.35 9.52
CA GLY A 384 11.92 14.39 8.55
C GLY A 384 12.52 13.12 9.16
N THR A 385 13.00 12.24 8.29
CA THR A 385 13.59 10.94 8.65
C THR A 385 14.71 10.57 7.68
N SER A 386 15.19 9.32 7.73
CA SER A 386 16.36 8.85 6.99
C SER A 386 16.28 9.13 5.47
N PRO A 387 17.27 9.83 4.90
CA PRO A 387 17.27 10.21 3.49
C PRO A 387 17.22 9.00 2.54
N CYS A 388 17.84 7.89 2.92
CA CYS A 388 17.87 6.69 2.09
C CYS A 388 16.48 6.06 1.87
N LYS A 389 15.56 6.20 2.85
CA LYS A 389 14.16 5.77 2.71
C LYS A 389 13.35 6.79 1.90
N THR A 390 13.58 8.08 2.12
CA THR A 390 12.82 9.15 1.46
C THR A 390 13.16 9.25 -0.03
N ALA A 391 14.44 9.09 -0.39
CA ALA A 391 14.94 9.16 -1.77
C ALA A 391 14.60 7.91 -2.61
N CYS A 392 14.37 6.76 -1.97
CA CYS A 392 13.97 5.54 -2.65
C CYS A 392 12.47 5.62 -3.01
N PRO A 393 12.07 5.54 -4.30
CA PRO A 393 10.66 5.60 -4.70
C PRO A 393 9.79 4.50 -4.08
N ALA A 394 10.36 3.32 -3.83
CA ALA A 394 9.66 2.22 -3.17
C ALA A 394 9.67 2.33 -1.63
N HIS A 395 10.34 3.35 -1.07
CA HIS A 395 10.51 3.61 0.36
C HIS A 395 10.93 2.39 1.17
N ILE A 396 11.87 1.61 0.62
CA ILE A 396 12.38 0.39 1.24
C ILE A 396 12.99 0.72 2.61
N ALA A 397 12.83 -0.18 3.57
CA ALA A 397 13.39 -0.06 4.91
C ALA A 397 14.92 -0.25 4.98
N VAL A 398 15.68 0.65 4.33
CA VAL A 398 17.15 0.58 4.18
C VAL A 398 17.87 0.32 5.49
N GLN A 399 17.72 1.21 6.47
CA GLN A 399 18.37 1.06 7.77
C GLN A 399 17.95 -0.22 8.50
N GLY A 400 16.71 -0.67 8.28
CA GLY A 400 16.20 -1.92 8.82
C GLY A 400 16.94 -3.15 8.29
N TYR A 401 17.06 -3.29 6.97
CA TYR A 401 17.73 -4.46 6.40
C TYR A 401 19.26 -4.39 6.56
N LEU A 402 19.87 -3.19 6.57
CA LEU A 402 21.29 -3.03 6.89
C LEU A 402 21.58 -3.50 8.32
N LYS A 403 20.72 -3.18 9.30
CA LYS A 403 20.86 -3.65 10.67
C LYS A 403 20.75 -5.17 10.77
N LEU A 404 19.78 -5.76 10.08
CA LEU A 404 19.63 -7.22 10.03
C LEU A 404 20.87 -7.90 9.41
N ALA A 405 21.40 -7.32 8.32
CA ALA A 405 22.62 -7.79 7.68
C ALA A 405 23.85 -7.66 8.60
N ALA A 406 23.99 -6.57 9.36
CA ALA A 406 25.04 -6.41 10.37
C ALA A 406 24.99 -7.50 11.46
N GLN A 407 23.78 -8.02 11.74
CA GLN A 407 23.55 -9.12 12.69
C GLN A 407 23.67 -10.52 12.05
N GLY A 408 23.97 -10.60 10.75
CA GLY A 408 24.00 -11.87 10.00
C GLY A 408 22.62 -12.47 9.71
N LYS A 409 21.54 -11.73 9.93
CA LYS A 409 20.14 -12.14 9.70
C LYS A 409 19.70 -11.87 8.26
N PHE A 410 20.38 -12.51 7.30
CA PHE A 410 20.21 -12.20 5.88
C PHE A 410 18.85 -12.61 5.32
N LYS A 411 18.27 -13.72 5.79
CA LYS A 411 16.93 -14.17 5.36
C LYS A 411 15.85 -13.17 5.77
N GLU A 412 15.93 -12.66 7.00
CA GLU A 412 15.03 -11.64 7.53
C GLU A 412 15.23 -10.30 6.83
N ALA A 413 16.49 -9.95 6.50
CA ALA A 413 16.80 -8.76 5.71
C ALA A 413 16.16 -8.84 4.32
N LEU A 414 16.26 -9.99 3.65
CA LEU A 414 15.63 -10.24 2.35
C LEU A 414 14.10 -10.17 2.45
N ALA A 415 13.51 -10.80 3.46
CA ALA A 415 12.07 -10.75 3.71
C ALA A 415 11.59 -9.30 3.93
N LEU A 416 12.35 -8.48 4.66
CA LEU A 416 12.05 -7.07 4.88
C LEU A 416 12.11 -6.25 3.58
N ILE A 417 13.11 -6.51 2.71
CA ILE A 417 13.20 -5.84 1.40
C ILE A 417 11.97 -6.19 0.53
N LYS A 418 11.57 -7.47 0.49
CA LYS A 418 10.44 -7.96 -0.30
C LYS A 418 9.06 -7.50 0.18
N GLN A 419 8.98 -6.80 1.31
CA GLN A 419 7.75 -6.11 1.68
C GLN A 419 7.44 -4.94 0.72
N ASP A 420 8.47 -4.34 0.12
CA ASP A 420 8.35 -3.15 -0.72
C ASP A 420 8.94 -3.31 -2.12
N ASN A 421 9.89 -4.22 -2.31
CA ASN A 421 10.56 -4.45 -3.59
C ASN A 421 10.57 -5.94 -3.96
N PRO A 422 9.84 -6.36 -5.01
CA PRO A 422 9.79 -7.76 -5.44
C PRO A 422 11.00 -8.20 -6.28
N LEU A 423 11.85 -7.26 -6.71
CA LEU A 423 13.01 -7.50 -7.58
C LEU A 423 14.32 -7.01 -6.93
N PRO A 424 14.65 -7.42 -5.69
CA PRO A 424 15.86 -6.97 -4.99
C PRO A 424 17.17 -7.35 -5.67
N ALA A 425 17.28 -8.52 -6.32
CA ALA A 425 18.52 -8.97 -6.97
C ALA A 425 18.83 -8.17 -8.24
N ILE A 426 17.80 -7.84 -9.02
CA ILE A 426 17.87 -6.88 -10.13
C ILE A 426 18.23 -5.49 -9.60
N CYS A 427 17.50 -4.97 -8.60
CA CYS A 427 17.77 -3.64 -8.04
C CYS A 427 19.11 -3.52 -7.31
N GLY A 428 19.75 -4.63 -6.94
CA GLY A 428 21.12 -4.64 -6.40
C GLY A 428 22.19 -4.41 -7.48
N ARG A 429 21.82 -4.50 -8.77
CA ARG A 429 22.75 -4.39 -9.91
C ARG A 429 22.55 -3.15 -10.76
N ILE A 430 21.30 -2.71 -10.92
CA ILE A 430 20.95 -1.64 -11.89
C ILE A 430 20.27 -0.42 -11.26
N CYS A 431 20.12 -0.38 -9.94
CA CYS A 431 19.48 0.76 -9.28
C CYS A 431 20.37 2.00 -9.43
N ASN A 432 19.76 3.16 -9.63
CA ASN A 432 20.46 4.43 -9.73
C ASN A 432 20.91 5.02 -8.38
N ARG A 433 20.95 4.19 -7.33
CA ARG A 433 21.49 4.53 -5.99
C ARG A 433 21.08 5.89 -5.38
N ARG A 434 19.88 6.45 -5.67
CA ARG A 434 19.40 7.70 -5.00
C ARG A 434 19.51 7.67 -3.46
N CYS A 435 19.38 6.49 -2.88
CA CYS A 435 19.54 6.28 -1.45
C CYS A 435 20.98 6.47 -0.93
N GLU A 436 21.98 6.26 -1.78
CA GLU A 436 23.39 6.50 -1.52
C GLU A 436 23.76 7.95 -1.82
N ASP A 437 23.26 8.51 -2.93
CA ASP A 437 23.42 9.92 -3.29
C ASP A 437 22.95 10.83 -2.15
N GLU A 438 21.79 10.51 -1.58
CA GLU A 438 21.22 11.26 -0.46
C GLU A 438 21.70 10.77 0.91
N CYS A 439 22.62 9.81 0.99
CA CYS A 439 23.07 9.29 2.28
C CYS A 439 23.71 10.42 3.12
N THR A 440 23.22 10.66 4.34
CA THR A 440 23.82 11.64 5.27
C THR A 440 25.32 11.42 5.46
N ARG A 441 25.80 10.17 5.42
CA ARG A 441 27.22 9.88 5.56
C ARG A 441 28.06 10.42 4.39
N GLY A 442 27.49 10.52 3.19
CA GLY A 442 28.15 11.08 2.01
C GLY A 442 28.54 12.55 2.17
N THR A 443 27.91 13.31 3.07
CA THR A 443 28.29 14.71 3.35
C THR A 443 29.46 14.83 4.35
N ILE A 444 29.96 13.69 4.87
CA ILE A 444 31.03 13.64 5.87
C ILE A 444 32.25 12.94 5.29
N ASP A 445 32.08 11.72 4.77
CA ASP A 445 33.14 10.94 4.14
C ASP A 445 32.69 10.27 2.83
N SER A 446 32.08 9.09 2.90
CA SER A 446 31.61 8.33 1.75
C SER A 446 30.33 7.58 2.12
N PRO A 447 29.32 7.57 1.22
CA PRO A 447 28.05 6.94 1.50
C PRO A 447 28.20 5.43 1.78
N ILE A 448 27.14 4.85 2.34
CA ILE A 448 27.03 3.40 2.48
C ILE A 448 26.82 2.79 1.09
N ALA A 449 27.54 1.71 0.74
CA ALA A 449 27.29 0.89 -0.45
C ALA A 449 26.03 0.03 -0.24
N ILE A 450 24.87 0.70 -0.25
CA ILE A 450 23.55 0.15 0.05
C ILE A 450 23.15 -0.90 -0.99
N ASP A 451 23.44 -0.65 -2.26
CA ASP A 451 23.11 -1.55 -3.35
C ASP A 451 23.97 -2.82 -3.35
N GLU A 452 25.27 -2.75 -3.03
CA GLU A 452 26.16 -3.90 -2.91
C GLU A 452 25.74 -4.81 -1.73
N VAL A 453 25.36 -4.20 -0.60
CA VAL A 453 24.78 -4.97 0.52
C VAL A 453 23.46 -5.63 0.09
N LYS A 454 22.63 -4.94 -0.69
CA LYS A 454 21.38 -5.49 -1.24
C LYS A 454 21.66 -6.62 -2.24
N LYS A 455 22.64 -6.46 -3.13
CA LYS A 455 23.11 -7.48 -4.09
C LYS A 455 23.48 -8.74 -3.33
N PHE A 456 24.32 -8.63 -2.30
CA PHE A 456 24.68 -9.75 -1.42
C PHE A 456 23.48 -10.45 -0.78
N ILE A 457 22.58 -9.69 -0.15
CA ILE A 457 21.39 -10.26 0.52
C ILE A 457 20.51 -11.00 -0.49
N ALA A 458 20.34 -10.43 -1.69
CA ALA A 458 19.46 -10.94 -2.73
C ALA A 458 20.06 -12.11 -3.53
N GLU A 459 21.36 -12.41 -3.42
CA GLU A 459 21.95 -13.63 -4.00
C GLU A 459 21.23 -14.90 -3.55
N MET A 460 20.63 -14.89 -2.34
CA MET A 460 19.82 -16.00 -1.85
C MET A 460 18.67 -16.36 -2.80
N ASP A 461 18.12 -15.40 -3.54
CA ASP A 461 17.03 -15.64 -4.49
C ASP A 461 17.48 -16.35 -5.77
N LEU A 462 18.76 -16.22 -6.12
CA LEU A 462 19.31 -16.86 -7.31
C LEU A 462 19.33 -18.38 -7.17
N ASN A 463 19.51 -18.89 -5.96
CA ASN A 463 19.49 -20.32 -5.68
C ASN A 463 18.07 -20.82 -5.31
N PRO A 464 17.49 -21.78 -6.06
CA PRO A 464 16.18 -22.37 -5.77
C PRO A 464 15.98 -22.93 -4.36
N GLU A 465 17.06 -23.41 -3.72
CA GLU A 465 17.00 -24.02 -2.39
C GLU A 465 16.99 -22.97 -1.25
N THR A 466 17.47 -21.74 -1.51
CA THR A 466 17.60 -20.70 -0.49
C THR A 466 16.69 -19.50 -0.71
N ARG A 467 16.05 -19.39 -1.88
CA ARG A 467 15.22 -18.24 -2.23
C ARG A 467 14.05 -18.06 -1.28
N TYR A 468 13.74 -16.80 -0.99
CA TYR A 468 12.64 -16.46 -0.11
C TYR A 468 11.36 -16.27 -0.93
N ILE A 469 10.39 -17.17 -0.76
CA ILE A 469 9.05 -17.03 -1.32
C ILE A 469 8.18 -16.31 -0.28
N PRO A 470 7.68 -15.09 -0.57
CA PRO A 470 6.81 -14.38 0.36
C PRO A 470 5.50 -15.13 0.59
N GLU A 471 5.04 -15.09 1.83
CA GLU A 471 3.73 -15.64 2.20
C GLU A 471 2.60 -14.74 1.68
N LYS A 472 1.47 -15.37 1.34
CA LYS A 472 0.24 -14.66 0.96
C LYS A 472 -0.42 -14.11 2.22
N ILE A 473 -0.73 -12.82 2.20
CA ILE A 473 -1.47 -12.12 3.24
C ILE A 473 -2.83 -11.78 2.64
N VAL A 474 -3.79 -12.67 2.83
CA VAL A 474 -5.12 -12.58 2.20
C VAL A 474 -6.09 -11.90 3.17
N PRO A 475 -6.66 -10.73 2.83
CA PRO A 475 -7.68 -10.06 3.63
C PRO A 475 -9.08 -10.70 3.46
N SER A 476 -9.14 -12.04 3.47
CA SER A 476 -10.37 -12.84 3.36
C SER A 476 -10.25 -14.18 4.08
N LEU A 477 -11.26 -14.51 4.88
CA LEU A 477 -11.39 -15.82 5.54
C LEU A 477 -12.11 -16.86 4.65
N ARG A 478 -12.54 -16.46 3.44
CA ARG A 478 -13.08 -17.35 2.41
C ARG A 478 -12.01 -17.88 1.45
N GLY A 479 -10.75 -17.47 1.65
CA GLY A 479 -9.63 -17.86 0.82
C GLY A 479 -9.26 -16.80 -0.21
N CYS A 480 -8.60 -17.22 -1.29
CA CYS A 480 -8.18 -16.35 -2.39
C CYS A 480 -9.36 -15.67 -3.10
N PHE A 481 -9.11 -14.51 -3.72
CA PHE A 481 -10.12 -13.74 -4.42
C PHE A 481 -10.46 -14.36 -5.79
N PRO A 482 -11.74 -14.52 -6.15
CA PRO A 482 -12.15 -15.11 -7.42
C PRO A 482 -12.07 -14.14 -8.61
N GLU A 483 -11.97 -12.82 -8.36
CA GLU A 483 -11.96 -11.83 -9.43
C GLU A 483 -10.70 -11.97 -10.30
N LYS A 484 -10.91 -12.03 -11.62
CA LYS A 484 -9.82 -12.15 -12.59
C LYS A 484 -9.26 -10.77 -12.90
N VAL A 485 -7.94 -10.62 -12.81
CA VAL A 485 -7.22 -9.38 -13.09
C VAL A 485 -6.13 -9.62 -14.13
N ALA A 486 -6.01 -8.69 -15.09
CA ALA A 486 -5.08 -8.78 -16.20
C ALA A 486 -4.01 -7.70 -16.11
N ILE A 487 -2.78 -8.06 -16.45
CA ILE A 487 -1.63 -7.14 -16.50
C ILE A 487 -1.06 -7.22 -17.91
N ILE A 488 -0.90 -6.09 -18.57
CA ILE A 488 -0.40 -6.02 -19.94
C ILE A 488 1.05 -5.54 -19.92
N GLY A 489 1.98 -6.44 -20.20
CA GLY A 489 3.43 -6.21 -20.14
C GLY A 489 4.09 -6.79 -18.89
N SER A 490 5.23 -7.48 -19.07
CA SER A 490 6.00 -8.15 -18.01
C SER A 490 7.28 -7.41 -17.60
N GLY A 491 7.33 -6.09 -17.80
CA GLY A 491 8.40 -5.25 -17.26
C GLY A 491 8.34 -5.09 -15.73
N PRO A 492 9.23 -4.30 -15.12
CA PRO A 492 9.28 -4.11 -13.66
C PRO A 492 7.95 -3.70 -13.04
N ALA A 493 7.20 -2.80 -13.69
CA ALA A 493 5.88 -2.36 -13.23
C ALA A 493 4.86 -3.50 -13.22
N GLY A 494 4.77 -4.27 -14.32
CA GLY A 494 3.83 -5.39 -14.44
C GLY A 494 4.16 -6.54 -13.48
N LEU A 495 5.44 -6.89 -13.36
CA LEU A 495 5.92 -7.88 -12.39
C LEU A 495 5.64 -7.46 -10.94
N SER A 496 5.85 -6.18 -10.62
CA SER A 496 5.54 -5.64 -9.29
C SER A 496 4.04 -5.69 -8.99
N CYS A 497 3.21 -5.24 -9.92
CA CYS A 497 1.75 -5.32 -9.77
C CYS A 497 1.28 -6.77 -9.55
N ALA A 498 1.78 -7.70 -10.35
CA ALA A 498 1.45 -9.12 -10.23
C ALA A 498 1.88 -9.71 -8.88
N PHE A 499 3.08 -9.36 -8.41
CA PHE A 499 3.59 -9.80 -7.12
C PHE A 499 2.70 -9.36 -5.96
N PHE A 500 2.32 -8.08 -5.90
CA PHE A 500 1.51 -7.55 -4.82
C PHE A 500 0.07 -8.07 -4.87
N LEU A 501 -0.51 -8.25 -6.06
CA LEU A 501 -1.81 -8.92 -6.23
C LEU A 501 -1.76 -10.39 -5.79
N ALA A 502 -0.72 -11.13 -6.18
CA ALA A 502 -0.55 -12.52 -5.75
C ALA A 502 -0.38 -12.64 -4.23
N LYS A 503 0.34 -11.70 -3.61
CA LYS A 503 0.47 -11.60 -2.15
C LYS A 503 -0.87 -11.36 -1.47
N MET A 504 -1.77 -10.55 -2.06
CA MET A 504 -3.13 -10.33 -1.55
C MET A 504 -4.09 -11.51 -1.79
N GLY A 505 -3.66 -12.56 -2.51
CA GLY A 505 -4.47 -13.75 -2.76
C GLY A 505 -5.17 -13.77 -4.12
N TYR A 506 -4.74 -12.99 -5.10
CA TYR A 506 -5.19 -13.11 -6.49
C TYR A 506 -4.33 -14.12 -7.27
N SER A 507 -4.84 -14.58 -8.42
CA SER A 507 -4.09 -15.30 -9.46
C SER A 507 -4.01 -14.41 -10.71
N PRO A 508 -3.16 -13.36 -10.69
CA PRO A 508 -3.08 -12.43 -11.81
C PRO A 508 -2.46 -13.10 -13.04
N VAL A 509 -2.91 -12.66 -14.22
CA VAL A 509 -2.37 -13.11 -15.50
C VAL A 509 -1.68 -11.95 -16.20
N ILE A 510 -0.39 -12.12 -16.49
CA ILE A 510 0.39 -11.19 -17.31
C ILE A 510 0.32 -11.64 -18.77
N PHE A 511 -0.04 -10.72 -19.66
CA PHE A 511 0.07 -10.89 -21.11
C PHE A 511 1.32 -10.16 -21.59
N GLU A 512 2.27 -10.91 -22.13
CA GLU A 512 3.56 -10.42 -22.61
C GLU A 512 3.68 -10.65 -24.12
N LYS A 513 3.97 -9.58 -24.86
CA LYS A 513 4.14 -9.60 -26.32
C LYS A 513 5.36 -10.42 -26.74
N ASN A 514 6.46 -10.31 -26.02
CA ASN A 514 7.71 -10.97 -26.38
C ASN A 514 7.73 -12.45 -25.93
N GLU A 515 8.71 -13.20 -26.43
CA GLU A 515 8.86 -14.63 -26.14
C GLU A 515 9.21 -14.91 -24.66
N SER A 516 9.94 -14.00 -24.02
CA SER A 516 10.43 -14.14 -22.65
C SER A 516 10.03 -12.94 -21.79
N PRO A 517 9.70 -13.15 -20.51
CA PRO A 517 9.30 -12.04 -19.64
C PRO A 517 10.49 -11.24 -19.10
N GLY A 518 10.20 -10.03 -18.60
CA GLY A 518 11.16 -9.11 -17.99
C GLY A 518 11.20 -7.72 -18.61
N GLY A 519 10.56 -7.54 -19.77
CA GLY A 519 10.52 -6.25 -20.49
C GLY A 519 11.92 -5.68 -20.72
N MET A 520 12.08 -4.36 -20.51
CA MET A 520 13.37 -3.68 -20.70
C MET A 520 14.52 -4.22 -19.83
N LEU A 521 14.23 -4.92 -18.72
CA LEU A 521 15.29 -5.58 -17.95
C LEU A 521 16.03 -6.63 -18.78
N ARG A 522 15.29 -7.36 -19.63
CA ARG A 522 15.83 -8.41 -20.49
C ARG A 522 16.27 -7.89 -21.85
N TYR A 523 15.47 -7.00 -22.43
CA TYR A 523 15.62 -6.58 -23.83
C TYR A 523 16.38 -5.25 -24.00
N GLY A 524 16.60 -4.50 -22.92
CA GLY A 524 17.24 -3.18 -22.97
C GLY A 524 18.50 -3.04 -22.13
N ILE A 525 18.73 -3.89 -21.11
CA ILE A 525 19.90 -3.79 -20.23
C ILE A 525 20.94 -4.84 -20.62
N PRO A 526 22.21 -4.44 -20.88
CA PRO A 526 23.25 -5.40 -21.26
C PRO A 526 23.60 -6.41 -20.16
N SER A 527 24.01 -7.62 -20.57
CA SER A 527 24.34 -8.71 -19.65
C SER A 527 25.56 -8.48 -18.76
N PHE A 528 26.44 -7.54 -19.12
CA PHE A 528 27.55 -7.14 -18.25
C PHE A 528 27.10 -6.24 -17.08
N LYS A 529 25.85 -5.73 -17.11
CA LYS A 529 25.19 -5.04 -15.99
C LYS A 529 24.16 -5.94 -15.31
N LEU A 530 23.38 -6.69 -16.09
CA LEU A 530 22.30 -7.55 -15.58
C LEU A 530 22.19 -8.86 -16.37
N GLU A 531 22.64 -9.94 -15.75
CA GLU A 531 22.57 -11.27 -16.36
C GLU A 531 21.12 -11.81 -16.42
N LYS A 532 20.83 -12.61 -17.46
CA LYS A 532 19.48 -13.12 -17.75
C LYS A 532 18.99 -14.10 -16.67
N ASP A 533 19.89 -14.85 -16.06
CA ASP A 533 19.60 -15.81 -14.99
C ASP A 533 19.10 -15.11 -13.71
N VAL A 534 19.62 -13.93 -13.40
CA VAL A 534 19.13 -13.07 -12.30
C VAL A 534 17.68 -12.68 -12.53
N ILE A 535 17.34 -12.26 -13.75
CA ILE A 535 15.97 -11.90 -14.13
C ILE A 535 15.05 -13.12 -14.01
N GLU A 536 15.50 -14.28 -14.49
CA GLU A 536 14.73 -15.53 -14.46
C GLU A 536 14.47 -16.03 -13.04
N ALA A 537 15.45 -15.91 -12.15
CA ALA A 537 15.32 -16.31 -10.76
C ALA A 537 14.23 -15.51 -10.03
N GLU A 538 14.20 -14.18 -10.22
CA GLU A 538 13.18 -13.33 -9.57
C GLU A 538 11.79 -13.51 -10.19
N ILE A 539 11.70 -13.71 -11.51
CA ILE A 539 10.43 -14.03 -12.17
C ILE A 539 9.90 -15.41 -11.72
N ASP A 540 10.76 -16.41 -11.51
CA ASP A 540 10.34 -17.71 -10.99
C ASP A 540 9.72 -17.62 -9.60
N ILE A 541 10.23 -16.72 -8.74
CA ILE A 541 9.61 -16.45 -7.43
C ILE A 541 8.19 -15.92 -7.59
N ILE A 542 7.98 -14.98 -8.51
CA ILE A 542 6.66 -14.42 -8.83
C ILE A 542 5.73 -15.52 -9.37
N LYS A 543 6.21 -16.38 -10.27
CA LYS A 543 5.45 -17.55 -10.76
C LYS A 543 5.06 -18.51 -9.63
N LYS A 544 5.99 -18.80 -8.70
CA LYS A 544 5.74 -19.65 -7.52
C LYS A 544 4.68 -19.08 -6.57
N MET A 545 4.48 -17.77 -6.56
CA MET A 545 3.38 -17.14 -5.81
C MET A 545 2.00 -17.34 -6.47
N GLY A 546 1.95 -17.89 -7.69
CA GLY A 546 0.73 -18.21 -8.42
C GLY A 546 0.38 -17.22 -9.53
N VAL A 547 1.36 -16.44 -10.01
CA VAL A 547 1.21 -15.56 -11.18
C VAL A 547 1.37 -16.37 -12.47
N GLU A 548 0.42 -16.24 -13.38
CA GLU A 548 0.51 -16.79 -14.73
C GLU A 548 1.11 -15.74 -15.68
N ILE A 549 2.06 -16.14 -16.53
CA ILE A 549 2.64 -15.26 -17.55
C ILE A 549 2.48 -15.92 -18.91
N LYS A 550 1.68 -15.30 -19.78
CA LYS A 550 1.44 -15.74 -21.16
C LYS A 550 2.30 -14.91 -22.11
N THR A 551 3.37 -15.51 -22.61
CA THR A 551 4.29 -14.87 -23.57
C THR A 551 3.81 -15.04 -25.01
N GLY A 552 4.33 -14.21 -25.92
CA GLY A 552 3.95 -14.21 -27.33
C GLY A 552 2.52 -13.71 -27.61
N ILE A 553 1.90 -12.97 -26.69
CA ILE A 553 0.54 -12.42 -26.85
C ILE A 553 0.59 -10.89 -26.80
N GLU A 554 0.30 -10.25 -27.92
CA GLU A 554 0.17 -8.80 -28.03
C GLU A 554 -1.30 -8.38 -27.88
N VAL A 555 -1.64 -7.77 -26.74
CA VAL A 555 -2.99 -7.23 -26.51
C VAL A 555 -3.19 -5.99 -27.39
N GLY A 556 -4.33 -5.93 -28.09
CA GLY A 556 -4.61 -5.02 -29.21
C GLY A 556 -4.47 -5.71 -30.57
N LYS A 557 -3.70 -6.79 -30.68
CA LYS A 557 -3.49 -7.52 -31.95
C LYS A 557 -3.99 -8.96 -31.92
N ASP A 558 -3.53 -9.74 -30.94
CA ASP A 558 -3.88 -11.16 -30.79
C ASP A 558 -5.14 -11.33 -29.92
N VAL A 559 -5.38 -10.39 -29.01
CA VAL A 559 -6.58 -10.31 -28.17
C VAL A 559 -6.85 -8.85 -27.79
N SER A 560 -8.11 -8.42 -27.77
CA SER A 560 -8.52 -7.07 -27.35
C SER A 560 -8.87 -7.00 -25.85
N LEU A 561 -8.86 -5.79 -25.27
CA LEU A 561 -9.34 -5.58 -23.90
C LEU A 561 -10.80 -6.01 -23.73
N ASP A 562 -11.65 -5.78 -24.74
CA ASP A 562 -13.06 -6.21 -24.72
C ASP A 562 -13.24 -7.73 -24.72
N GLU A 563 -12.38 -8.47 -25.43
CA GLU A 563 -12.38 -9.93 -25.37
C GLU A 563 -11.94 -10.43 -24.00
N LEU A 564 -10.96 -9.77 -23.36
CA LEU A 564 -10.58 -10.09 -21.98
C LEU A 564 -11.71 -9.78 -20.99
N ARG A 565 -12.42 -8.65 -21.13
CA ARG A 565 -13.63 -8.37 -20.33
C ARG A 565 -14.66 -9.48 -20.47
N LYS A 566 -14.92 -9.95 -21.70
CA LYS A 566 -15.82 -11.09 -21.97
C LYS A 566 -15.35 -12.41 -21.35
N GLN A 567 -14.04 -12.60 -21.16
CA GLN A 567 -13.45 -13.73 -20.43
C GLN A 567 -13.52 -13.60 -18.89
N GLY A 568 -14.14 -12.53 -18.39
CA GLY A 568 -14.40 -12.28 -16.97
C GLY A 568 -13.34 -11.47 -16.25
N TYR A 569 -12.35 -10.90 -16.96
CA TYR A 569 -11.40 -9.97 -16.35
C TYR A 569 -12.12 -8.69 -15.90
N LYS A 570 -11.83 -8.25 -14.68
CA LYS A 570 -12.51 -7.13 -14.00
C LYS A 570 -11.70 -5.85 -13.97
N ALA A 571 -10.37 -5.95 -14.06
CA ALA A 571 -9.47 -4.81 -14.07
C ALA A 571 -8.20 -5.12 -14.86
N PHE A 572 -7.61 -4.07 -15.43
CA PHE A 572 -6.45 -4.10 -16.30
C PHE A 572 -5.37 -3.17 -15.77
N TYR A 573 -4.14 -3.64 -15.65
CA TYR A 573 -2.97 -2.79 -15.41
C TYR A 573 -2.07 -2.78 -16.64
N ILE A 574 -1.99 -1.64 -17.32
CA ILE A 574 -1.19 -1.49 -18.54
C ILE A 574 0.21 -1.01 -18.16
N ALA A 575 1.20 -1.84 -18.44
CA ALA A 575 2.61 -1.67 -18.11
C ALA A 575 3.52 -2.05 -19.29
N ILE A 576 3.11 -1.66 -20.51
CA ILE A 576 3.83 -2.01 -21.75
C ILE A 576 5.15 -1.24 -21.94
N GLY A 577 5.49 -0.27 -21.09
CA GLY A 577 6.73 0.51 -21.18
C GLY A 577 6.90 1.37 -22.46
N CYS A 578 8.11 1.89 -22.69
CA CYS A 578 8.45 2.63 -23.90
C CYS A 578 9.27 1.76 -24.88
N GLN A 579 8.58 1.03 -25.74
CA GLN A 579 9.17 -0.03 -26.58
C GLN A 579 9.81 0.47 -27.89
N GLY A 580 9.55 1.73 -28.27
CA GLY A 580 10.05 2.31 -29.53
C GLY A 580 11.26 3.20 -29.32
N GLY A 581 12.00 3.44 -30.41
CA GLY A 581 13.01 4.50 -30.50
C GLY A 581 12.39 5.81 -31.00
N ARG A 582 12.88 6.96 -30.50
CA ARG A 582 12.56 8.26 -31.11
C ARG A 582 13.38 8.46 -32.38
N LYS A 583 12.76 9.08 -33.38
CA LYS A 583 13.43 9.56 -34.59
C LYS A 583 14.01 10.95 -34.36
N SER A 584 15.10 11.25 -35.06
CA SER A 584 15.83 12.51 -34.97
C SER A 584 15.26 13.59 -35.89
N GLY A 585 14.53 13.19 -36.93
CA GLY A 585 13.94 14.08 -37.93
C GLY A 585 14.96 14.70 -38.89
N ILE A 586 16.19 14.17 -38.95
CA ILE A 586 17.26 14.67 -39.83
C ILE A 586 17.30 13.88 -41.14
N PRO A 587 17.81 14.48 -42.24
CA PRO A 587 18.00 13.76 -43.49
C PRO A 587 18.88 12.52 -43.32
N GLY A 588 18.49 11.41 -43.97
CA GLY A 588 19.27 10.17 -44.00
C GLY A 588 19.04 9.21 -42.82
N GLU A 589 18.17 9.52 -41.86
CA GLU A 589 17.94 8.68 -40.67
C GLU A 589 17.31 7.30 -40.93
N ASP A 590 16.69 7.10 -42.09
CA ASP A 590 16.13 5.81 -42.51
C ASP A 590 17.12 5.00 -43.40
N SER A 591 18.40 5.40 -43.47
CA SER A 591 19.41 4.69 -44.28
C SER A 591 19.80 3.34 -43.66
N GLU A 592 20.18 2.37 -44.51
CA GLU A 592 20.74 1.10 -44.05
C GLU A 592 22.01 1.33 -43.22
N GLY A 593 22.06 0.78 -42.01
CA GLY A 593 23.12 1.00 -41.04
C GLY A 593 22.74 1.97 -39.91
N VAL A 594 21.58 2.62 -39.99
CA VAL A 594 21.00 3.40 -38.87
C VAL A 594 20.07 2.50 -38.05
N MET A 595 20.21 2.49 -36.74
CA MET A 595 19.29 1.83 -35.81
C MET A 595 18.98 2.73 -34.62
N SER A 596 17.79 2.59 -34.03
CA SER A 596 17.56 3.16 -32.71
C SER A 596 18.29 2.35 -31.62
N ALA A 597 18.57 2.99 -30.48
CA ALA A 597 19.18 2.32 -29.34
C ALA A 597 18.38 1.10 -28.88
N VAL A 598 17.05 1.20 -28.86
CA VAL A 598 16.17 0.12 -28.44
C VAL A 598 16.26 -1.08 -29.39
N GLU A 599 16.22 -0.84 -30.70
CA GLU A 599 16.34 -1.90 -31.71
C GLU A 599 17.72 -2.56 -31.67
N PHE A 600 18.78 -1.76 -31.55
CA PHE A 600 20.15 -2.28 -31.51
C PHE A 600 20.40 -3.12 -30.27
N LEU A 601 20.09 -2.60 -29.08
CA LEU A 601 20.28 -3.34 -27.82
C LEU A 601 19.46 -4.62 -27.83
N ARG A 602 18.20 -4.58 -28.27
CA ARG A 602 17.40 -5.80 -28.40
C ARG A 602 18.09 -6.84 -29.28
N THR A 603 18.52 -6.43 -30.48
CA THR A 603 19.15 -7.32 -31.45
C THR A 603 20.43 -7.95 -30.89
N ALA A 604 21.32 -7.11 -30.34
CA ALA A 604 22.61 -7.56 -29.81
C ALA A 604 22.49 -8.36 -28.50
N LEU A 605 21.42 -8.18 -27.73
CA LEU A 605 21.20 -8.94 -26.50
C LEU A 605 20.44 -10.25 -26.73
N GLU A 606 19.63 -10.35 -27.78
CA GLU A 606 19.08 -11.62 -28.26
C GLU A 606 20.18 -12.49 -28.87
N ASP A 607 21.12 -11.89 -29.62
CA ASP A 607 22.32 -12.54 -30.15
C ASP A 607 23.59 -11.73 -29.87
N GLU A 608 24.32 -12.10 -28.81
CA GLU A 608 25.59 -11.47 -28.42
C GLU A 608 26.70 -11.64 -29.47
N THR A 609 26.49 -12.46 -30.51
CA THR A 609 27.42 -12.62 -31.64
C THR A 609 27.11 -11.70 -32.82
N TYR A 610 26.08 -10.86 -32.70
CA TYR A 610 25.67 -9.90 -33.72
C TYR A 610 26.87 -9.03 -34.18
N PRO A 611 27.29 -9.10 -35.45
CA PRO A 611 28.51 -8.46 -35.89
C PRO A 611 28.27 -6.99 -36.23
N VAL A 612 28.98 -6.08 -35.57
CA VAL A 612 29.05 -4.66 -35.92
C VAL A 612 30.43 -4.40 -36.51
N LYS A 613 30.57 -4.40 -37.84
CA LYS A 613 31.87 -4.23 -38.53
C LYS A 613 32.03 -2.82 -39.05
N GLY A 614 33.24 -2.28 -39.02
CA GLY A 614 33.50 -0.90 -39.44
C GLY A 614 33.34 0.08 -38.29
N LYS A 615 33.13 1.35 -38.65
CA LYS A 615 33.07 2.46 -37.68
C LYS A 615 31.64 2.74 -37.24
N THR A 616 31.43 2.87 -35.93
CA THR A 616 30.11 3.15 -35.35
C THR A 616 30.08 4.53 -34.71
N VAL A 617 29.04 5.29 -35.03
CA VAL A 617 28.71 6.58 -34.40
C VAL A 617 27.47 6.38 -33.52
N VAL A 618 27.58 6.74 -32.24
CA VAL A 618 26.45 6.71 -31.30
C VAL A 618 26.04 8.15 -31.00
N ILE A 619 24.74 8.47 -31.09
CA ILE A 619 24.22 9.82 -30.86
C ILE A 619 23.36 9.81 -29.59
N GLY A 620 23.82 10.48 -28.53
CA GLY A 620 23.14 10.59 -27.25
C GLY A 620 24.10 10.76 -26.08
N GLY A 621 23.63 11.37 -24.98
CA GLY A 621 24.45 11.68 -23.79
C GLY A 621 24.11 10.90 -22.51
N GLY A 622 23.04 10.09 -22.50
CA GLY A 622 22.59 9.35 -21.31
C GLY A 622 23.14 7.92 -21.18
N ASN A 623 22.82 7.24 -20.07
CA ASN A 623 23.28 5.87 -19.80
C ASN A 623 22.96 4.87 -20.93
N VAL A 624 21.81 5.02 -21.60
CA VAL A 624 21.48 4.16 -22.75
C VAL A 624 22.47 4.36 -23.91
N ALA A 625 22.96 5.58 -24.14
CA ALA A 625 23.98 5.83 -25.16
C ALA A 625 25.33 5.18 -24.79
N ILE A 626 25.69 5.21 -23.50
CA ILE A 626 26.85 4.50 -22.98
C ILE A 626 26.70 2.99 -23.21
N ASP A 627 25.56 2.41 -22.87
CA ASP A 627 25.29 0.98 -23.09
C ASP A 627 25.39 0.59 -24.56
N VAL A 628 24.78 1.38 -25.45
CA VAL A 628 24.88 1.17 -26.90
C VAL A 628 26.32 1.23 -27.38
N ALA A 629 27.11 2.20 -26.92
CA ALA A 629 28.51 2.33 -27.32
C ALA A 629 29.36 1.14 -26.86
N ARG A 630 29.17 0.71 -25.61
CA ARG A 630 29.88 -0.43 -25.01
C ARG A 630 29.49 -1.76 -25.62
N VAL A 631 28.21 -1.94 -25.97
CA VAL A 631 27.74 -3.11 -26.72
C VAL A 631 28.29 -3.10 -28.14
N SER A 632 28.32 -1.96 -28.82
CA SER A 632 28.92 -1.84 -30.17
C SER A 632 30.39 -2.26 -30.18
N ALA A 633 31.16 -1.87 -29.16
CA ALA A 633 32.55 -2.29 -29.00
C ALA A 633 32.67 -3.81 -28.82
N ARG A 634 31.80 -4.43 -28.01
CA ARG A 634 31.77 -5.89 -27.78
C ARG A 634 31.30 -6.69 -29.00
N CYS A 635 30.44 -6.11 -29.83
CA CYS A 635 30.00 -6.68 -31.10
C CYS A 635 31.08 -6.57 -32.22
N GLY A 636 32.27 -6.07 -31.91
CA GLY A 636 33.42 -6.08 -32.82
C GLY A 636 33.60 -4.81 -33.67
N SER A 637 32.99 -3.69 -33.29
CA SER A 637 33.15 -2.41 -34.00
C SER A 637 34.62 -1.97 -34.01
N ASP A 638 35.15 -1.59 -35.18
CA ASP A 638 36.56 -1.21 -35.36
C ASP A 638 36.91 0.06 -34.56
N GLN A 639 35.94 0.97 -34.46
CA GLN A 639 36.00 2.21 -33.70
C GLN A 639 34.58 2.62 -33.30
N VAL A 640 34.41 3.09 -32.06
CA VAL A 640 33.14 3.63 -31.56
C VAL A 640 33.35 5.07 -31.13
N GLU A 641 32.57 5.98 -31.70
CA GLU A 641 32.54 7.39 -31.32
C GLU A 641 31.13 7.80 -30.88
N MET A 642 31.00 8.32 -29.68
CA MET A 642 29.76 8.85 -29.12
C MET A 642 29.74 10.37 -29.26
N PHE A 643 28.61 10.93 -29.68
CA PHE A 643 28.37 12.36 -29.81
C PHE A 643 27.15 12.76 -29.00
N CYS A 644 27.28 13.82 -28.20
CA CYS A 644 26.19 14.35 -27.37
C CYS A 644 26.11 15.88 -27.43
N LEU A 645 24.92 16.41 -27.15
CA LEU A 645 24.63 17.84 -27.21
C LEU A 645 25.24 18.58 -26.01
N GLU A 646 25.28 17.90 -24.88
CA GLU A 646 25.69 18.38 -23.58
C GLU A 646 27.21 18.60 -23.54
N SER A 647 27.65 19.49 -22.65
CA SER A 647 29.06 19.55 -22.27
C SER A 647 29.41 18.34 -21.40
N ARG A 648 30.71 18.06 -21.25
CA ARG A 648 31.18 16.93 -20.43
C ARG A 648 30.63 16.97 -19.00
N ASP A 649 30.50 18.15 -18.41
CA ASP A 649 30.04 18.36 -17.02
C ASP A 649 28.51 18.27 -16.87
N THR A 650 27.77 18.32 -17.99
CA THR A 650 26.30 18.31 -18.00
C THR A 650 25.73 17.07 -18.69
N MET A 651 26.59 16.10 -19.02
CA MET A 651 26.15 14.82 -19.58
C MET A 651 25.16 14.13 -18.65
N PRO A 652 24.03 13.61 -19.16
CA PRO A 652 23.08 12.87 -18.34
C PRO A 652 23.59 11.52 -17.82
N ALA A 653 24.65 10.97 -18.42
CA ALA A 653 25.22 9.69 -18.00
C ALA A 653 26.00 9.79 -16.68
N ALA A 654 25.98 8.71 -15.88
CA ALA A 654 26.73 8.66 -14.62
C ALA A 654 28.25 8.62 -14.87
N GLU A 655 29.03 9.27 -14.00
CA GLU A 655 30.50 9.33 -14.11
C GLU A 655 31.17 7.95 -14.16
N GLU A 656 30.68 6.99 -13.36
CA GLU A 656 31.16 5.61 -13.37
C GLU A 656 30.94 4.95 -14.75
N GLU A 657 29.76 5.14 -15.34
CA GLU A 657 29.45 4.59 -16.67
C GLU A 657 30.30 5.25 -17.78
N ILE A 658 30.58 6.55 -17.66
CA ILE A 658 31.47 7.26 -18.59
C ILE A 658 32.89 6.69 -18.49
N ALA A 659 33.40 6.45 -17.28
CA ALA A 659 34.72 5.85 -17.09
C ALA A 659 34.81 4.46 -17.73
N GLU A 660 33.80 3.61 -17.52
CA GLU A 660 33.72 2.28 -18.13
C GLU A 660 33.69 2.33 -19.66
N ALA A 661 32.99 3.30 -20.27
CA ALA A 661 32.99 3.49 -21.72
C ALA A 661 34.39 3.86 -22.26
N LEU A 662 35.12 4.71 -21.53
CA LEU A 662 36.49 5.09 -21.90
C LEU A 662 37.46 3.90 -21.77
N GLU A 663 37.28 3.04 -20.76
CA GLU A 663 38.03 1.78 -20.61
C GLU A 663 37.78 0.83 -21.79
N ASP A 664 36.54 0.79 -22.30
CA ASP A 664 36.16 0.08 -23.52
C ASP A 664 36.61 0.80 -24.81
N LYS A 665 37.43 1.86 -24.70
CA LYS A 665 38.01 2.66 -25.79
C LYS A 665 36.99 3.41 -26.65
N VAL A 666 35.81 3.70 -26.10
CA VAL A 666 34.82 4.59 -26.73
C VAL A 666 35.34 6.02 -26.69
N LYS A 667 35.33 6.72 -27.84
CA LYS A 667 35.62 8.16 -27.88
C LYS A 667 34.35 8.95 -27.62
N ILE A 668 34.39 9.91 -26.70
CA ILE A 668 33.22 10.73 -26.34
C ILE A 668 33.45 12.17 -26.80
N ASN A 669 32.56 12.66 -27.63
CA ASN A 669 32.61 13.99 -28.25
C ASN A 669 31.40 14.82 -27.79
N CYS A 670 31.64 15.74 -26.87
CA CYS A 670 30.61 16.61 -26.28
C CYS A 670 30.38 17.89 -27.12
N GLY A 671 29.20 18.50 -26.97
CA GLY A 671 28.85 19.77 -27.61
C GLY A 671 28.56 19.68 -29.11
N TRP A 672 28.02 18.55 -29.59
CA TRP A 672 27.73 18.30 -31.01
C TRP A 672 26.33 17.74 -31.21
N GLY A 673 25.56 18.33 -32.12
CA GLY A 673 24.26 17.82 -32.56
C GLY A 673 24.28 17.33 -34.00
N PRO A 674 23.50 16.30 -34.34
CA PRO A 674 23.47 15.80 -35.70
C PRO A 674 22.75 16.77 -36.64
N LYS A 675 23.31 17.01 -37.82
CA LYS A 675 22.74 17.84 -38.89
C LYS A 675 22.10 16.98 -39.98
N GLU A 676 22.81 15.97 -40.45
CA GLU A 676 22.34 15.00 -41.44
C GLU A 676 23.20 13.72 -41.39
N ILE A 677 22.62 12.60 -41.84
CA ILE A 677 23.31 11.33 -42.03
C ILE A 677 23.57 11.17 -43.54
N LEU A 678 24.85 11.05 -43.90
CA LEU A 678 25.29 10.87 -45.27
C LEU A 678 25.10 9.42 -45.68
N SER A 679 24.52 9.20 -46.85
CA SER A 679 24.35 7.87 -47.42
C SER A 679 24.71 7.80 -48.90
N GLN A 680 25.20 6.63 -49.31
CA GLN A 680 25.48 6.29 -50.69
C GLN A 680 24.78 4.97 -51.03
N ASN A 681 23.98 4.95 -52.10
CA ASN A 681 23.16 3.79 -52.49
C ASN A 681 22.24 3.29 -51.36
N GLY A 682 21.75 4.20 -50.51
CA GLY A 682 20.88 3.86 -49.38
C GLY A 682 21.60 3.37 -48.12
N LYS A 683 22.93 3.20 -48.14
CA LYS A 683 23.73 2.79 -46.99
C LYS A 683 24.49 3.98 -46.38
N VAL A 684 24.56 4.04 -45.06
CA VAL A 684 25.32 5.06 -44.31
C VAL A 684 26.79 5.07 -44.71
N THR A 685 27.34 6.28 -44.85
CA THR A 685 28.78 6.53 -45.07
C THR A 685 29.39 7.53 -44.09
N GLY A 686 28.56 8.24 -43.30
CA GLY A 686 29.03 9.20 -42.30
C GLY A 686 27.91 10.04 -41.70
N VAL A 687 28.24 10.85 -40.70
CA VAL A 687 27.34 11.82 -40.07
C VAL A 687 27.96 13.20 -40.09
N VAL A 688 27.16 14.21 -40.43
CA VAL A 688 27.54 15.62 -40.26
C VAL A 688 26.99 16.11 -38.94
N PHE A 689 27.87 16.62 -38.09
CA PHE A 689 27.52 17.26 -36.83
C PHE A 689 27.70 18.77 -36.93
N LYS A 690 26.96 19.50 -36.10
CA LYS A 690 27.06 20.94 -35.90
C LYS A 690 27.24 21.27 -34.43
N ARG A 691 27.98 22.34 -34.13
CA ARG A 691 28.30 22.73 -32.75
C ARG A 691 27.02 23.06 -31.99
N CYS A 692 26.84 22.44 -30.84
CA CYS A 692 25.81 22.81 -29.87
C CYS A 692 26.34 23.90 -28.96
N LEU A 693 25.73 25.09 -28.99
CA LEU A 693 26.11 26.24 -28.17
C LEU A 693 25.43 26.22 -26.80
N SER A 694 24.18 25.76 -26.76
CA SER A 694 23.42 25.53 -25.52
C SER A 694 22.40 24.42 -25.75
N VAL A 695 22.10 23.65 -24.70
CA VAL A 695 21.08 22.58 -24.74
C VAL A 695 19.73 23.06 -24.24
N PHE A 696 19.74 23.96 -23.26
CA PHE A 696 18.57 24.51 -22.62
C PHE A 696 18.45 26.01 -22.91
N ASP A 697 17.22 26.52 -22.90
CA ASP A 697 16.95 27.95 -22.89
C ASP A 697 17.11 28.55 -21.48
N ASP A 698 16.90 29.87 -21.35
CA ASP A 698 17.00 30.60 -20.07
C ASP A 698 15.97 30.13 -19.02
N GLU A 699 14.91 29.44 -19.43
CA GLU A 699 13.90 28.83 -18.55
C GLU A 699 14.25 27.39 -18.16
N GLY A 700 15.38 26.85 -18.64
CA GLY A 700 15.81 25.47 -18.40
C GLY A 700 15.04 24.43 -19.22
N LYS A 701 14.27 24.84 -20.24
CA LYS A 701 13.59 23.90 -21.14
C LYS A 701 14.55 23.45 -22.23
N PHE A 702 14.44 22.17 -22.59
CA PHE A 702 15.23 21.60 -23.67
C PHE A 702 14.92 22.31 -24.99
N SER A 703 15.89 23.09 -25.49
CA SER A 703 15.79 23.93 -26.68
C SER A 703 17.20 24.20 -27.23
N PRO A 704 17.83 23.20 -27.88
CA PRO A 704 19.22 23.31 -28.25
C PRO A 704 19.46 24.37 -29.33
N LEU A 705 20.45 25.24 -29.09
CA LEU A 705 20.92 26.26 -30.02
C LEU A 705 22.20 25.76 -30.69
N TYR A 706 22.26 25.90 -32.02
CA TYR A 706 23.38 25.41 -32.82
C TYR A 706 24.10 26.55 -33.55
N ASP A 707 25.39 26.36 -33.79
CA ASP A 707 26.14 27.08 -34.82
C ASP A 707 26.18 26.20 -36.08
N ASP A 708 25.39 26.56 -37.10
CA ASP A 708 25.30 25.80 -38.35
C ASP A 708 26.54 25.95 -39.25
N GLU A 709 27.44 26.90 -38.95
CA GLU A 709 28.71 27.12 -39.67
C GLU A 709 29.86 26.27 -39.12
N ASP A 710 29.89 26.00 -37.80
CA ASP A 710 30.85 25.05 -37.18
C ASP A 710 30.33 23.62 -37.33
N THR A 711 30.75 22.97 -38.42
CA THR A 711 30.37 21.59 -38.74
C THR A 711 31.58 20.66 -38.87
N ILE A 712 31.38 19.40 -38.49
CA ILE A 712 32.34 18.32 -38.68
C ILE A 712 31.67 17.14 -39.37
N THR A 713 32.42 16.40 -40.19
CA THR A 713 31.93 15.18 -40.84
C THR A 713 32.72 14.00 -40.33
N ILE A 714 32.01 12.98 -39.83
CA ILE A 714 32.58 11.76 -39.27
C ILE A 714 32.21 10.57 -40.16
N PRO A 715 33.18 9.96 -40.87
CA PRO A 715 32.93 8.76 -41.66
C PRO A 715 32.56 7.57 -40.77
N CYS A 716 31.46 6.90 -41.07
CA CYS A 716 31.00 5.72 -40.35
C CYS A 716 30.17 4.79 -41.23
N ASP A 717 30.05 3.54 -40.78
CA ASP A 717 29.27 2.47 -41.43
C ASP A 717 27.96 2.21 -40.66
N HIS A 718 27.94 2.57 -39.38
CA HIS A 718 26.80 2.39 -38.48
C HIS A 718 26.51 3.67 -37.69
N VAL A 719 25.21 3.95 -37.49
CA VAL A 719 24.73 5.05 -36.65
C VAL A 719 23.69 4.52 -35.68
N MET A 720 23.93 4.71 -34.38
CA MET A 720 23.01 4.31 -33.32
C MET A 720 22.37 5.54 -32.69
N LEU A 721 21.06 5.70 -32.84
CA LEU A 721 20.30 6.83 -32.32
C LEU A 721 19.81 6.54 -30.90
N SER A 722 20.42 7.18 -29.90
CA SER A 722 20.09 7.06 -28.47
C SER A 722 19.53 8.37 -27.91
N ILE A 723 18.51 8.89 -28.61
CA ILE A 723 17.87 10.20 -28.35
C ILE A 723 16.51 10.09 -27.65
N GLY A 724 16.24 8.94 -27.02
CA GLY A 724 15.05 8.67 -26.22
C GLY A 724 14.16 7.57 -26.76
N GLN A 725 13.21 7.15 -25.92
CA GLN A 725 12.26 6.09 -26.21
C GLN A 725 10.85 6.65 -26.47
N SER A 726 10.01 5.86 -27.12
CA SER A 726 8.63 6.18 -27.45
C SER A 726 7.69 5.02 -27.07
N ILE A 727 6.43 5.36 -26.81
CA ILE A 727 5.39 4.38 -26.51
C ILE A 727 4.76 3.96 -27.84
N ILE A 728 4.57 2.65 -28.02
CA ILE A 728 3.90 2.08 -29.19
C ILE A 728 2.62 1.40 -28.68
N TRP A 729 1.50 2.11 -28.76
CA TRP A 729 0.19 1.61 -28.28
C TRP A 729 -0.42 0.56 -29.22
N GLY A 730 -0.19 0.68 -30.53
CA GLY A 730 -0.96 -0.08 -31.51
C GLY A 730 -2.46 0.11 -31.28
N ASP A 731 -3.21 -0.99 -31.36
CA ASP A 731 -4.66 -1.00 -31.15
C ASP A 731 -5.06 -1.35 -29.69
N LEU A 732 -4.11 -1.36 -28.74
CA LEU A 732 -4.36 -1.74 -27.34
C LEU A 732 -5.47 -0.91 -26.68
N LEU A 733 -5.52 0.39 -26.98
CA LEU A 733 -6.48 1.34 -26.39
C LEU A 733 -7.71 1.56 -27.27
N GLU A 734 -7.88 0.80 -28.36
CA GLU A 734 -9.03 0.93 -29.23
C GLU A 734 -10.34 0.75 -28.44
N ASN A 735 -11.30 1.65 -28.66
CA ASN A 735 -12.59 1.68 -27.96
C ASN A 735 -12.53 1.86 -26.43
N THR A 736 -11.42 2.39 -25.91
CA THR A 736 -11.31 2.80 -24.49
C THR A 736 -11.46 4.31 -24.32
N LYS A 737 -11.75 4.75 -23.09
CA LYS A 737 -11.72 6.17 -22.72
C LYS A 737 -10.35 6.69 -22.27
N VAL A 738 -9.28 5.89 -22.42
CA VAL A 738 -7.94 6.30 -21.98
C VAL A 738 -7.46 7.50 -22.80
N GLU A 739 -7.15 8.60 -22.11
CA GLU A 739 -6.60 9.79 -22.75
C GLU A 739 -5.07 9.76 -22.72
N LEU A 740 -4.46 10.26 -23.81
CA LEU A 740 -3.02 10.37 -23.96
C LEU A 740 -2.58 11.83 -23.92
N GLY A 741 -1.54 12.10 -23.13
CA GLY A 741 -0.90 13.40 -23.01
C GLY A 741 0.29 13.57 -23.95
N ARG A 742 1.16 14.52 -23.61
CA ARG A 742 2.38 14.80 -24.37
C ARG A 742 3.28 13.55 -24.44
N GLY A 743 3.72 13.20 -25.65
CA GLY A 743 4.62 12.07 -25.86
C GLY A 743 3.92 10.71 -25.73
N GLU A 744 2.61 10.66 -25.96
CA GLU A 744 1.77 9.45 -25.90
C GLU A 744 1.69 8.80 -24.50
N ILE A 745 1.98 9.57 -23.44
CA ILE A 745 1.87 9.11 -22.05
C ILE A 745 0.39 8.99 -21.65
N ALA A 746 -0.01 7.88 -21.03
CA ALA A 746 -1.38 7.70 -20.54
C ALA A 746 -1.66 8.60 -19.33
N LEU A 747 -2.79 9.30 -19.36
CA LEU A 747 -3.25 10.14 -18.25
C LEU A 747 -3.97 9.28 -17.20
N ALA A 748 -3.59 9.47 -15.94
CA ALA A 748 -4.18 8.77 -14.80
C ALA A 748 -4.08 9.62 -13.52
N ASP A 749 -4.93 9.29 -12.54
CA ASP A 749 -4.86 9.90 -11.21
C ASP A 749 -3.54 9.55 -10.51
N PRO A 750 -2.83 10.52 -9.91
CA PRO A 750 -1.50 10.29 -9.35
C PRO A 750 -1.48 9.45 -8.06
N LEU A 751 -2.64 9.28 -7.40
CA LEU A 751 -2.77 8.47 -6.18
C LEU A 751 -3.29 7.06 -6.51
N THR A 752 -4.28 6.95 -7.38
CA THR A 752 -4.95 5.68 -7.69
C THR A 752 -4.39 5.01 -8.94
N TYR A 753 -3.68 5.72 -9.81
CA TYR A 753 -3.20 5.24 -11.10
C TYR A 753 -4.32 4.81 -12.06
N GLN A 754 -5.57 5.20 -11.75
CA GLN A 754 -6.75 4.92 -12.56
C GLN A 754 -6.82 5.92 -13.72
N THR A 755 -7.11 5.42 -14.92
CA THR A 755 -7.34 6.27 -16.10
C THR A 755 -8.79 6.78 -16.15
N TYR A 756 -9.15 7.47 -17.22
CA TYR A 756 -10.55 7.83 -17.49
C TYR A 756 -11.45 6.63 -17.86
N GLU A 757 -10.87 5.47 -18.14
CA GLU A 757 -11.61 4.20 -18.13
C GLU A 757 -11.43 3.53 -16.76
N GLU A 758 -12.53 3.33 -16.04
CA GLU A 758 -12.50 2.98 -14.62
C GLU A 758 -11.82 1.64 -14.33
N ASP A 759 -11.92 0.68 -15.27
CA ASP A 759 -11.30 -0.64 -15.13
C ASP A 759 -9.84 -0.70 -15.62
N ILE A 760 -9.28 0.41 -16.11
CA ILE A 760 -7.91 0.50 -16.61
C ILE A 760 -7.04 1.38 -15.70
N PHE A 761 -5.95 0.77 -15.24
CA PHE A 761 -4.87 1.38 -14.47
C PHE A 761 -3.58 1.34 -15.27
N VAL A 762 -2.66 2.28 -15.02
CA VAL A 762 -1.40 2.39 -15.78
C VAL A 762 -0.21 2.58 -14.85
N GLY A 763 0.98 2.15 -15.28
CA GLY A 763 2.22 2.49 -14.58
C GLY A 763 3.47 1.96 -15.29
N GLY A 764 4.63 2.30 -14.73
CA GLY A 764 5.90 2.23 -15.44
C GLY A 764 6.01 3.34 -16.48
N ASP A 765 6.83 3.10 -17.52
CA ASP A 765 7.20 4.19 -18.44
C ASP A 765 6.02 4.73 -19.28
N VAL A 766 4.93 3.98 -19.42
CA VAL A 766 3.72 4.48 -20.10
C VAL A 766 2.99 5.58 -19.33
N TYR A 767 3.22 5.67 -18.02
CA TYR A 767 2.61 6.68 -17.14
C TYR A 767 3.54 7.87 -16.88
N THR A 768 4.85 7.64 -16.79
CA THR A 768 5.81 8.71 -16.45
C THR A 768 6.75 9.12 -17.57
N GLY A 769 6.74 8.42 -18.70
CA GLY A 769 7.90 8.35 -19.59
C GLY A 769 9.03 7.51 -18.97
N PRO A 770 10.13 7.29 -19.72
CA PRO A 770 11.24 6.44 -19.28
C PRO A 770 11.84 6.87 -17.93
N LYS A 771 11.81 5.98 -16.94
CA LYS A 771 12.43 6.16 -15.62
C LYS A 771 13.20 4.90 -15.20
N PHE A 772 13.67 4.85 -13.95
CA PHE A 772 14.40 3.69 -13.44
C PHE A 772 13.46 2.58 -12.99
N ALA A 773 13.95 1.33 -12.98
CA ALA A 773 13.17 0.16 -12.59
C ALA A 773 12.52 0.30 -11.19
N ILE A 774 13.20 0.97 -10.26
CA ILE A 774 12.67 1.20 -8.90
C ILE A 774 11.45 2.12 -8.88
N ASP A 775 11.37 3.09 -9.80
CA ASP A 775 10.20 3.95 -9.98
C ASP A 775 9.02 3.09 -10.48
N ALA A 776 9.24 2.24 -11.49
CA ALA A 776 8.23 1.33 -12.03
C ALA A 776 7.74 0.29 -11.00
N ILE A 777 8.64 -0.22 -10.16
CA ILE A 777 8.30 -1.13 -9.05
C ILE A 777 7.37 -0.46 -8.05
N ALA A 778 7.66 0.78 -7.65
CA ALA A 778 6.81 1.54 -6.75
C ALA A 778 5.40 1.76 -7.34
N GLN A 779 5.32 2.11 -8.63
CA GLN A 779 4.04 2.30 -9.32
C GLN A 779 3.23 1.00 -9.43
N GLY A 780 3.90 -0.14 -9.72
CA GLY A 780 3.23 -1.45 -9.76
C GLY A 780 2.56 -1.83 -8.43
N ARG A 781 3.18 -1.49 -7.29
CA ARG A 781 2.59 -1.67 -5.96
C ARG A 781 1.31 -0.85 -5.80
N GLU A 782 1.35 0.42 -6.18
CA GLU A 782 0.19 1.30 -6.08
C GLU A 782 -0.95 0.87 -7.02
N GLY A 783 -0.62 0.43 -8.23
CA GLY A 783 -1.57 -0.18 -9.17
C GLY A 783 -2.25 -1.43 -8.58
N ALA A 784 -1.49 -2.32 -7.93
CA ALA A 784 -2.06 -3.51 -7.27
C ALA A 784 -3.05 -3.15 -6.16
N ILE A 785 -2.73 -2.17 -5.31
CA ILE A 785 -3.63 -1.69 -4.24
C ILE A 785 -4.91 -1.12 -4.84
N SER A 786 -4.80 -0.34 -5.93
CA SER A 786 -5.97 0.25 -6.58
C SER A 786 -6.84 -0.79 -7.27
N MET A 787 -6.25 -1.77 -7.96
CA MET A 787 -7.00 -2.86 -8.58
C MET A 787 -7.73 -3.70 -7.54
N HIS A 788 -7.06 -4.05 -6.42
CA HIS A 788 -7.71 -4.75 -5.31
C HIS A 788 -8.92 -3.96 -4.79
N ARG A 789 -8.79 -2.64 -4.62
CA ARG A 789 -9.90 -1.80 -4.17
C ARG A 789 -11.01 -1.65 -5.20
N PHE A 790 -10.67 -1.56 -6.47
CA PHE A 790 -11.64 -1.38 -7.55
C PHE A 790 -12.52 -2.61 -7.79
N VAL A 791 -11.93 -3.81 -7.77
CA VAL A 791 -12.69 -5.03 -8.08
C VAL A 791 -13.57 -5.51 -6.92
N GLN A 792 -13.50 -4.84 -5.76
CA GLN A 792 -14.33 -5.15 -4.59
C GLN A 792 -15.48 -4.16 -4.50
N GLU A 793 -16.67 -4.67 -4.17
CA GLU A 793 -17.92 -3.91 -4.15
C GLU A 793 -17.81 -2.67 -3.24
N ASN A 794 -18.26 -1.52 -3.78
CA ASN A 794 -18.42 -0.24 -3.08
C ASN A 794 -17.22 0.15 -2.19
N SER A 795 -16.01 -0.15 -2.68
CA SER A 795 -14.77 0.10 -1.97
C SER A 795 -14.11 1.39 -2.46
N SER A 796 -13.66 2.21 -1.51
CA SER A 796 -13.01 3.47 -1.84
C SER A 796 -11.57 3.24 -2.33
N LEU A 797 -11.19 3.89 -3.43
CA LEU A 797 -9.81 3.87 -3.93
C LEU A 797 -8.85 4.70 -3.05
N THR A 798 -9.37 5.70 -2.33
CA THR A 798 -8.57 6.77 -1.70
C THR A 798 -8.64 6.79 -0.18
N ILE A 799 -9.81 6.51 0.41
CA ILE A 799 -10.01 6.64 1.85
C ILE A 799 -9.10 5.67 2.63
N GLY A 800 -8.42 6.20 3.65
CA GLY A 800 -7.53 5.44 4.53
C GLY A 800 -6.32 4.83 3.83
N ARG A 801 -6.03 5.25 2.58
CA ARG A 801 -4.86 4.81 1.83
C ARG A 801 -3.59 5.32 2.51
N ASN A 802 -2.63 4.42 2.72
CA ASN A 802 -1.31 4.83 3.16
C ASN A 802 -0.57 5.50 2.00
N ARG A 803 -0.33 6.81 2.12
CA ARG A 803 0.32 7.62 1.08
C ARG A 803 1.83 7.40 1.00
N ARG A 804 2.44 6.86 2.06
CA ARG A 804 3.89 6.64 2.17
C ARG A 804 4.69 7.92 1.97
N ASP A 805 4.15 9.02 2.50
CA ASP A 805 4.78 10.34 2.44
C ASP A 805 5.87 10.43 3.51
N PHE A 806 7.13 10.32 3.06
CA PHE A 806 8.30 10.46 3.92
C PHE A 806 9.08 11.73 3.55
N LYS A 807 9.44 12.51 4.56
CA LYS A 807 10.22 13.74 4.40
C LYS A 807 11.65 13.48 4.84
N GLU A 808 12.60 14.01 4.10
CA GLU A 808 14.01 14.01 4.49
C GLU A 808 14.23 15.00 5.65
N PHE A 809 15.13 14.66 6.58
CA PHE A 809 15.52 15.57 7.64
C PHE A 809 16.57 16.59 7.17
N ASP A 810 16.67 17.73 7.87
CA ASP A 810 17.63 18.78 7.53
C ASP A 810 19.09 18.36 7.81
N LYS A 811 19.81 17.96 6.75
CA LYS A 811 21.24 17.62 6.78
C LYS A 811 22.13 18.80 7.19
N GLU A 812 21.64 20.04 7.09
CA GLU A 812 22.37 21.23 7.53
C GLU A 812 22.07 21.59 9.00
N ASN A 813 21.28 20.80 9.72
CA ASN A 813 20.96 21.09 11.11
C ASN A 813 20.91 19.84 12.00
N PHE A 814 21.97 19.04 11.96
CA PHE A 814 22.15 17.95 12.91
C PHE A 814 23.53 17.95 13.58
N LEU A 815 23.60 17.36 14.77
CA LEU A 815 24.84 17.10 15.49
C LEU A 815 25.19 15.61 15.40
N LEU A 816 26.34 15.32 14.78
CA LEU A 816 26.90 13.98 14.71
C LEU A 816 27.66 13.64 16.00
N GLY A 817 27.35 12.48 16.58
CA GLY A 817 28.12 11.91 17.69
C GLY A 817 29.37 11.15 17.22
N ASP A 818 29.82 10.20 18.04
CA ASP A 818 30.85 9.23 17.60
C ASP A 818 30.26 8.26 16.57
N TYR A 819 31.07 7.86 15.58
CA TYR A 819 30.64 6.99 14.49
C TYR A 819 31.80 6.15 13.96
N ASP A 820 31.46 5.05 13.27
CA ASP A 820 32.41 4.12 12.68
C ASP A 820 33.15 4.75 11.47
N ARG A 821 34.49 4.74 11.50
CA ARG A 821 35.38 5.33 10.50
C ARG A 821 36.02 4.32 9.55
N ALA A 822 35.48 3.10 9.46
CA ALA A 822 35.91 2.15 8.45
C ALA A 822 35.71 2.73 7.04
N ASP A 823 36.65 2.40 6.15
CA ASP A 823 36.58 2.78 4.74
C ASP A 823 35.39 2.09 4.05
N ARG A 824 34.85 2.74 3.02
CA ARG A 824 33.81 2.16 2.17
C ARG A 824 34.34 0.88 1.54
N GLN A 825 33.59 -0.21 1.68
CA GLN A 825 33.92 -1.47 1.05
C GLN A 825 33.68 -1.36 -0.46
N VAL A 826 34.56 -1.99 -1.24
CA VAL A 826 34.52 -1.96 -2.72
C VAL A 826 34.50 -3.41 -3.22
N PRO A 827 33.66 -3.75 -4.21
CA PRO A 827 33.61 -5.11 -4.72
C PRO A 827 34.93 -5.46 -5.41
N ALA A 828 35.35 -6.71 -5.30
CA ALA A 828 36.49 -7.20 -6.05
C ALA A 828 36.08 -7.39 -7.52
N ASN A 829 36.96 -7.05 -8.47
CA ASN A 829 36.74 -7.33 -9.88
C ASN A 829 37.53 -8.56 -10.33
N LYS A 830 36.88 -9.46 -11.08
CA LYS A 830 37.57 -10.54 -11.79
C LYS A 830 38.44 -9.92 -12.87
N LYS A 831 39.72 -10.32 -12.92
CA LYS A 831 40.60 -9.99 -14.04
C LYS A 831 40.14 -10.78 -15.27
N VAL A 832 39.78 -10.07 -16.33
CA VAL A 832 39.52 -10.66 -17.65
C VAL A 832 40.71 -10.28 -18.53
N GLU A 833 41.47 -11.29 -18.99
CA GLU A 833 42.54 -11.10 -19.97
C GLU A 833 41.97 -11.38 -21.37
N GLY A 834 42.06 -10.43 -22.30
CA GLY A 834 41.65 -10.61 -23.70
C GLY A 834 40.57 -9.65 -24.19
N GLU A 835 39.63 -10.15 -24.99
CA GLU A 835 38.52 -9.41 -25.61
C GLU A 835 37.48 -8.95 -24.58
N LEU A 836 36.71 -7.91 -24.92
CA LEU A 836 35.65 -7.37 -24.06
C LEU A 836 34.56 -8.44 -23.84
N SER A 837 34.22 -8.71 -22.57
CA SER A 837 33.22 -9.72 -22.20
C SER A 837 31.82 -9.12 -22.04
N PHE A 838 30.78 -9.89 -22.38
CA PHE A 838 29.37 -9.61 -22.09
C PHE A 838 28.93 -10.03 -20.67
N ARG A 839 29.84 -10.52 -19.83
CA ARG A 839 29.56 -10.97 -18.47
C ARG A 839 30.05 -9.97 -17.43
N ASP A 840 29.29 -9.83 -16.34
CA ASP A 840 29.64 -8.96 -15.21
C ASP A 840 30.94 -9.45 -14.56
N THR A 841 31.91 -8.55 -14.46
CA THR A 841 33.22 -8.83 -13.85
C THR A 841 33.26 -8.51 -12.36
N SER A 842 32.28 -7.75 -11.86
CA SER A 842 32.17 -7.40 -10.45
C SER A 842 31.79 -8.62 -9.62
N GLN A 843 32.45 -8.79 -8.48
CA GLN A 843 32.08 -9.80 -7.49
C GLN A 843 31.15 -9.18 -6.45
N THR A 844 30.18 -9.95 -6.01
CA THR A 844 29.38 -9.62 -4.83
C THR A 844 30.27 -9.53 -3.60
N PHE A 845 29.94 -8.63 -2.67
CA PHE A 845 30.62 -8.55 -1.37
C PHE A 845 30.73 -9.89 -0.66
N THR A 846 31.81 -10.08 0.10
CA THR A 846 31.86 -11.17 1.09
C THR A 846 31.00 -10.83 2.31
N LYS A 847 30.71 -11.84 3.13
CA LYS A 847 30.00 -11.64 4.40
C LYS A 847 30.72 -10.63 5.30
N GLU A 848 32.05 -10.70 5.36
CA GLU A 848 32.88 -9.79 6.15
C GLU A 848 32.78 -8.36 5.64
N GLN A 849 32.82 -8.15 4.31
CA GLN A 849 32.62 -6.84 3.71
C GLN A 849 31.23 -6.28 4.05
N VAL A 850 30.18 -7.09 3.96
CA VAL A 850 28.82 -6.67 4.35
C VAL A 850 28.74 -6.27 5.82
N MET A 851 29.37 -7.02 6.71
CA MET A 851 29.37 -6.69 8.14
C MET A 851 30.08 -5.36 8.43
N ILE A 852 31.22 -5.10 7.77
CA ILE A 852 31.94 -3.81 7.88
C ILE A 852 31.11 -2.69 7.25
N GLU A 853 30.57 -2.88 6.05
CA GLU A 853 29.84 -1.83 5.34
C GLU A 853 28.52 -1.46 6.05
N THR A 854 27.86 -2.42 6.68
CA THR A 854 26.63 -2.16 7.43
C THR A 854 26.87 -1.49 8.78
N SER A 855 28.04 -1.69 9.43
CA SER A 855 28.39 -0.98 10.67
C SER A 855 28.62 0.52 10.46
N ARG A 856 28.91 0.92 9.22
CA ARG A 856 29.10 2.30 8.79
C ARG A 856 27.83 3.16 8.86
N CYS A 857 26.63 2.57 8.92
CA CYS A 857 25.35 3.30 8.93
C CYS A 857 25.24 4.24 10.14
N LEU A 858 24.84 5.51 9.90
CA LEU A 858 24.71 6.53 10.96
C LEU A 858 23.36 6.49 11.72
N ASP A 859 22.46 5.58 11.38
CA ASP A 859 21.21 5.40 12.13
C ASP A 859 20.31 6.66 12.23
N CYS A 860 20.29 7.46 11.15
CA CYS A 860 19.66 8.77 11.00
C CYS A 860 18.21 8.96 11.52
N GLY A 861 17.33 7.98 11.32
CA GLY A 861 15.92 8.10 11.70
C GLY A 861 15.55 7.33 12.96
N MET A 862 14.41 7.67 13.57
CA MET A 862 13.73 6.81 14.53
C MET A 862 12.21 6.90 14.41
N SER A 863 11.51 5.90 14.90
CA SER A 863 10.06 5.97 15.14
C SER A 863 9.81 6.73 16.44
N ILE A 864 8.84 7.62 16.41
CA ILE A 864 8.40 8.43 17.54
C ILE A 864 6.96 8.07 17.84
N VAL A 865 6.68 7.72 19.09
CA VAL A 865 5.33 7.41 19.56
C VAL A 865 4.76 8.63 20.27
N ASP A 866 3.59 9.09 19.84
CA ASP A 866 2.72 9.94 20.64
C ASP A 866 1.92 9.04 21.60
N PRO A 867 2.28 9.00 22.91
CA PRO A 867 1.55 8.18 23.85
C PRO A 867 0.09 8.61 23.91
N ASN A 868 -0.24 9.90 23.71
CA ASN A 868 -1.60 10.42 23.80
C ASN A 868 -2.48 10.03 22.61
N LYS A 869 -1.94 9.35 21.60
CA LYS A 869 -2.70 8.68 20.53
C LYS A 869 -2.64 7.17 20.59
N CYS A 870 -1.66 6.60 21.28
CA CYS A 870 -1.43 5.16 21.32
C CYS A 870 -2.59 4.44 22.03
N ILE A 871 -3.14 3.42 21.36
CA ILE A 871 -4.25 2.58 21.84
C ILE A 871 -3.79 1.20 22.34
N GLY A 872 -2.49 0.92 22.30
CA GLY A 872 -1.89 -0.37 22.67
C GLY A 872 -0.57 -0.56 21.98
#